data_AF-A0A3C0GCV4-F1
#
_entry.id   AF-A0A3C0GCV4-F1
#
_cell.length_a   1.000
_cell.length_b   1.000
_cell.length_c   1.000
_cell.angle_alpha   90.00
_cell.angle_beta   90.00
_cell.angle_gamma   90.00
#
_symmetry.space_group_name_H-M   'P 1'
#
loop_
_entity.id
_entity.type
_entity.pdbx_description
1 polymer ?
#
loop_
_entity_poly.entity_id
_entity_poly.type
_entity_poly.pdbx_seq_one_letter_code
_entity_poly.pdbx_strand_id
1 'polypeptide(L)'
;MSFVKIDNNNFEYTGLNLRPNVTFISSSVGGGVTGSNFVSPVRSKTLKNFASSFYDLNGDRIIDFNEGQNTPETRYQRFLVDGNCTSTNIKSTAEFYLNSVGAASQVAKNTKTIDMFRFDLPVFFNSNRTVKNIVRKVLMPHHQHRYDNCAFTYSNYHTLNFFTSTTIPTGSALIYPNSSVNGNGVYNLPDSFSVNFWINPRYTDANYKAGTILHLSSSIAVSLVSGSSRDENNEPNNFRILLQLSQSADTPPSTIGLASPSTTYPNDLIFTSSHTLSKNHWHHVCIQWSNSVNNSVGSIFVDDQETNFTVPSSSVSANINLDPSGLVLGNYFDSDAVTLGNLLNNTLSTEQGFTNTNNPQTTINVDETTFSHPLNAEIHEVKIYDKVLANPETLFETERQKARNSGPSNYDNLIFYVPPFFYPTTPSREVHITPFQTITSTTDDPFNVAFSFGINGKLINLENFTREFVRGINPRLYGLFPVTFDKTIENITADQFIYDTGSHKKRNMTILPNDNGLFKPNFFALSSSPMSSSAKFYAKQSQVSGLPDYSIISLENLIPSGVIYKNLAATSGSMYNSLVASTSIESPGIGKSVDLDIAQRTGDRSSNEIVIYDISNIYYGNRIHPGSFELFEKDLTGSDGKIKIKLKDNERGSLYRADALTEHAKWNNVGTILYDEGMAVVKSPHLFFFNKNETNVTFRGEQNLHTMILNVPAFKELFTSSSNPTFVSIPPSTGANNEDLSTLYITTVNIHDDNFNIIMKANFAQPIFKTEEDEFIIRLKEDF
;
A
#
# COMPACT_ATOMS: atom_id res chain seq x y z
N MET A 1 44.16 30.63 -40.63
CA MET A 1 43.32 30.51 -39.42
C MET A 1 42.49 31.76 -39.42
N SER A 2 41.17 31.62 -39.35
CA SER A 2 40.25 32.73 -39.55
C SER A 2 39.32 32.82 -38.35
N PHE A 3 39.05 34.03 -37.88
CA PHE A 3 38.24 34.27 -36.69
C PHE A 3 36.86 34.78 -37.09
N VAL A 4 35.83 34.24 -36.45
CA VAL A 4 34.48 34.81 -36.47
C VAL A 4 34.18 35.30 -35.07
N LYS A 5 33.79 36.57 -34.98
CA LYS A 5 33.30 37.13 -33.74
C LYS A 5 31.91 36.56 -33.47
N ILE A 6 31.75 35.98 -32.30
CA ILE A 6 30.48 35.44 -31.81
C ILE A 6 29.83 36.52 -30.94
N ASP A 7 28.55 36.80 -31.16
CA ASP A 7 27.73 37.68 -30.34
C ASP A 7 26.62 36.90 -29.60
N ASN A 8 25.84 37.58 -28.76
CA ASN A 8 24.76 36.93 -28.01
C ASN A 8 23.66 36.32 -28.91
N ASN A 9 23.55 36.73 -30.19
CA ASN A 9 22.57 36.18 -31.11
C ASN A 9 23.00 34.81 -31.66
N ASN A 10 24.28 34.46 -31.52
CA ASN A 10 24.81 33.15 -31.91
C ASN A 10 24.59 32.07 -30.84
N PHE A 11 24.25 32.47 -29.61
CA PHE A 11 23.94 31.55 -28.52
C PHE A 11 22.44 31.30 -28.44
N GLU A 12 22.06 30.03 -28.45
CA GLU A 12 20.71 29.59 -28.16
C GLU A 12 20.76 28.77 -26.87
N TYR A 13 20.10 29.28 -25.83
CA TYR A 13 19.93 28.59 -24.56
C TYR A 13 18.55 27.98 -24.50
N THR A 14 18.48 26.66 -24.41
CA THR A 14 17.21 25.94 -24.25
C THR A 14 17.25 25.14 -22.96
N GLY A 15 16.24 25.36 -22.11
CA GLY A 15 15.97 24.53 -20.93
C GLY A 15 14.88 23.52 -21.24
N LEU A 16 15.17 22.24 -21.04
CA LEU A 16 14.20 21.16 -21.15
C LEU A 16 13.92 20.58 -19.77
N ASN A 17 12.67 20.65 -19.31
CA ASN A 17 12.24 19.93 -18.12
C ASN A 17 11.82 18.51 -18.54
N LEU A 18 12.63 17.53 -18.16
CA LEU A 18 12.41 16.12 -18.44
C LEU A 18 11.71 15.45 -17.27
N ARG A 19 10.72 14.61 -17.59
CA ARG A 19 10.01 13.79 -16.61
C ARG A 19 10.15 12.30 -16.94
N PRO A 20 11.36 11.72 -16.81
CA PRO A 20 11.60 10.33 -17.15
C PRO A 20 10.76 9.42 -16.24
N ASN A 21 10.13 8.41 -16.83
CA ASN A 21 9.41 7.38 -16.08
C ASN A 21 10.40 6.34 -15.55
N VAL A 22 10.30 6.05 -14.27
CA VAL A 22 11.15 5.09 -13.55
C VAL A 22 10.24 4.00 -12.99
N THR A 23 10.59 2.75 -13.26
CA THR A 23 9.97 1.59 -12.63
C THR A 23 11.07 0.70 -12.07
N PHE A 24 11.03 0.45 -10.77
CA PHE A 24 11.96 -0.41 -10.05
C PHE A 24 11.20 -1.62 -9.52
N ILE A 25 11.71 -2.81 -9.83
CA ILE A 25 11.18 -4.08 -9.36
C ILE A 25 12.33 -4.89 -8.77
N SER A 26 12.23 -5.23 -7.49
CA SER A 26 13.15 -6.15 -6.83
C SER A 26 12.34 -7.30 -6.23
N SER A 27 12.63 -8.52 -6.65
CA SER A 27 11.93 -9.71 -6.14
C SER A 27 12.91 -10.70 -5.54
N SER A 28 12.62 -11.15 -4.32
CA SER A 28 13.34 -12.28 -3.70
C SER A 28 12.90 -13.63 -4.29
N VAL A 29 11.80 -13.68 -5.04
CA VAL A 29 11.22 -14.87 -5.66
C VAL A 29 11.58 -14.93 -7.15
N GLY A 30 12.85 -15.24 -7.45
CA GLY A 30 13.32 -15.63 -8.79
C GLY A 30 13.37 -14.56 -9.88
N GLY A 31 12.87 -13.34 -9.64
CA GLY A 31 12.82 -12.25 -10.63
C GLY A 31 14.08 -11.36 -10.71
N GLY A 32 14.98 -11.45 -9.72
CA GLY A 32 16.14 -10.55 -9.62
C GLY A 32 15.72 -9.08 -9.41
N VAL A 33 16.67 -8.17 -9.65
CA VAL A 33 16.42 -6.72 -9.58
C VAL A 33 16.39 -6.16 -11.00
N THR A 34 15.31 -5.47 -11.35
CA THR A 34 15.10 -4.77 -12.63
C THR A 34 14.81 -3.30 -12.36
N GLY A 35 15.35 -2.42 -13.20
CA GLY A 35 15.17 -0.97 -13.06
C GLY A 35 16.23 -0.28 -12.18
N SER A 36 17.26 -1.01 -11.74
CA SER A 36 18.41 -0.40 -11.06
C SER A 36 19.14 0.59 -11.97
N ASN A 37 19.60 1.69 -11.38
CA ASN A 37 20.40 2.69 -12.09
C ASN A 37 21.90 2.48 -11.88
N PHE A 38 22.68 2.74 -12.94
CA PHE A 38 24.14 2.71 -12.86
C PHE A 38 24.66 3.94 -12.14
N VAL A 39 25.69 3.77 -11.31
CA VAL A 39 26.37 4.89 -10.64
C VAL A 39 27.05 5.81 -11.65
N SER A 40 27.61 5.22 -12.71
CA SER A 40 28.27 5.98 -13.78
C SER A 40 27.29 6.26 -14.92
N PRO A 41 26.97 7.54 -15.21
CA PRO A 41 26.06 7.89 -16.29
C PRO A 41 26.66 7.57 -17.67
N VAL A 42 27.97 7.77 -17.84
CA VAL A 42 28.70 7.47 -19.07
C VAL A 42 29.45 6.15 -18.90
N ARG A 43 28.92 5.11 -19.55
CA ARG A 43 29.51 3.77 -19.53
C ARG A 43 30.23 3.50 -20.83
N SER A 44 31.54 3.33 -20.75
CA SER A 44 32.30 2.83 -21.89
C SER A 44 32.32 1.31 -21.86
N LYS A 45 31.91 0.70 -22.98
CA LYS A 45 32.05 -0.74 -23.23
C LYS A 45 33.50 -1.13 -23.52
N THR A 46 34.36 -0.16 -23.85
CA THR A 46 35.75 -0.38 -24.27
C THR A 46 36.75 -0.12 -23.16
N LEU A 47 36.41 0.69 -22.15
CA LEU A 47 37.29 0.91 -20.99
C LEU A 47 37.33 -0.35 -20.12
N LYS A 48 38.54 -0.86 -19.92
CA LYS A 48 38.86 -2.00 -19.06
C LYS A 48 39.58 -1.53 -17.80
N ASN A 49 39.41 -2.25 -16.70
CA ASN A 49 40.13 -1.94 -15.48
C ASN A 49 41.60 -2.32 -15.66
N PHE A 50 42.50 -1.38 -15.41
CA PHE A 50 43.94 -1.62 -15.42
C PHE A 50 44.41 -1.57 -13.97
N ALA A 51 44.26 -2.68 -13.24
CA ALA A 51 44.82 -2.80 -11.90
C ALA A 51 46.02 -3.76 -11.97
N SER A 52 47.21 -3.21 -12.17
CA SER A 52 48.36 -3.65 -11.38
C SER A 52 48.53 -2.63 -10.27
N SER A 53 47.77 -2.78 -9.18
CA SER A 53 48.04 -1.96 -8.00
C SER A 53 49.38 -2.43 -7.43
N PHE A 54 50.49 -1.82 -7.83
CA PHE A 54 51.78 -1.96 -7.15
C PHE A 54 51.73 -1.39 -5.72
N TYR A 55 50.65 -0.69 -5.38
CA TYR A 55 50.36 -0.20 -4.04
C TYR A 55 49.07 -0.81 -3.55
N ASP A 56 49.23 -1.86 -2.76
CA ASP A 56 48.24 -2.24 -1.78
C ASP A 56 48.25 -1.16 -0.68
N LEU A 57 47.25 -0.28 -0.69
CA LEU A 57 47.12 0.78 0.33
C LEU A 57 46.81 0.21 1.72
N ASN A 58 46.43 -1.07 1.82
CA ASN A 58 46.01 -1.73 3.06
C ASN A 58 46.94 -2.89 3.50
N GLY A 59 47.86 -3.34 2.65
CA GLY A 59 48.87 -4.35 2.97
C GLY A 59 48.39 -5.81 3.11
N ASP A 60 47.18 -6.12 2.63
CA ASP A 60 46.52 -7.43 2.78
C ASP A 60 46.74 -8.42 1.61
N ARG A 61 47.46 -8.06 0.54
CA ARG A 61 47.62 -8.94 -0.63
C ARG A 61 49.07 -9.07 -1.11
N ILE A 62 49.60 -10.29 -1.04
CA ILE A 62 50.85 -10.69 -1.72
C ILE A 62 50.54 -10.81 -3.23
N ILE A 63 51.13 -9.94 -4.05
CA ILE A 63 51.01 -10.00 -5.51
C ILE A 63 52.12 -10.90 -6.05
N ASP A 64 51.75 -11.93 -6.81
CA ASP A 64 52.70 -12.79 -7.48
C ASP A 64 53.40 -12.03 -8.62
N PHE A 65 54.74 -12.11 -8.70
CA PHE A 65 55.54 -11.44 -9.74
C PHE A 65 55.10 -11.77 -11.17
N ASN A 66 54.47 -12.95 -11.35
CA ASN A 66 53.93 -13.43 -12.61
C ASN A 66 52.61 -12.74 -13.03
N GLU A 67 51.81 -12.21 -12.09
CA GLU A 67 50.57 -11.47 -12.41
C GLU A 67 50.89 -10.08 -12.99
N GLY A 68 51.94 -9.42 -12.50
CA GLY A 68 52.39 -8.11 -13.00
C GLY A 68 52.95 -8.13 -14.43
N GLN A 69 53.47 -9.27 -14.90
CA GLN A 69 54.01 -9.43 -16.26
C GLN A 69 52.93 -9.68 -17.33
N ASN A 70 51.70 -10.03 -16.92
CA ASN A 70 50.61 -10.46 -17.82
C ASN A 70 49.53 -9.41 -18.05
N THR A 71 49.80 -8.15 -17.73
CA THR A 71 48.85 -7.05 -17.95
C THR A 71 48.76 -6.67 -19.44
N PRO A 72 47.64 -6.08 -19.89
CA PRO A 72 47.53 -5.57 -21.26
C PRO A 72 48.62 -4.56 -21.64
N GLU A 73 49.09 -3.74 -20.70
CA GLU A 73 50.14 -2.75 -20.93
C GLU A 73 51.51 -3.41 -21.11
N THR A 74 51.90 -4.34 -20.23
CA THR A 74 53.18 -5.05 -20.40
C THR A 74 53.20 -5.90 -21.67
N ARG A 75 52.04 -6.46 -22.06
CA ARG A 75 51.88 -7.18 -23.34
C ARG A 75 51.90 -6.24 -24.54
N TYR A 76 51.35 -5.03 -24.42
CA TYR A 76 51.42 -3.98 -25.44
C TYR A 76 52.85 -3.48 -25.66
N GLN A 77 53.57 -3.19 -24.58
CA GLN A 77 54.98 -2.76 -24.65
C GLN A 77 55.84 -3.85 -25.30
N ARG A 78 55.62 -5.11 -24.96
CA ARG A 78 56.32 -6.24 -25.60
C ARG A 78 55.97 -6.38 -27.09
N PHE A 79 54.71 -6.19 -27.45
CA PHE A 79 54.28 -6.14 -28.85
C PHE A 79 54.97 -5.01 -29.64
N LEU A 80 55.10 -3.81 -29.05
CA LEU A 80 55.81 -2.68 -29.67
C LEU A 80 57.30 -2.96 -29.86
N VAL A 81 57.95 -3.58 -28.87
CA VAL A 81 59.37 -3.97 -28.96
C VAL A 81 59.58 -5.01 -30.05
N ASP A 82 58.76 -6.06 -30.07
CA ASP A 82 58.87 -7.15 -31.07
C ASP A 82 58.54 -6.67 -32.49
N GLY A 83 57.69 -5.64 -32.63
CA GLY A 83 57.38 -4.97 -33.90
C GLY A 83 58.44 -3.98 -34.40
N ASN A 84 59.27 -3.44 -33.50
CA ASN A 84 60.39 -2.57 -33.85
C ASN A 84 61.70 -3.35 -34.12
N CYS A 85 61.79 -4.59 -33.66
CA CYS A 85 62.83 -5.52 -34.08
C CYS A 85 62.50 -6.10 -35.46
N THR A 86 63.50 -6.48 -36.25
CA THR A 86 63.38 -7.07 -37.62
C THR A 86 62.74 -8.48 -37.64
N SER A 87 61.83 -8.77 -36.70
CA SER A 87 61.11 -10.04 -36.62
C SER A 87 59.98 -10.07 -37.66
N THR A 88 59.96 -11.12 -38.49
CA THR A 88 58.96 -11.27 -39.56
C THR A 88 57.64 -11.88 -39.08
N ASN A 89 57.52 -12.26 -37.81
CA ASN A 89 56.32 -12.91 -37.27
C ASN A 89 55.94 -12.38 -35.87
N ILE A 90 55.04 -11.40 -35.86
CA ILE A 90 54.43 -10.78 -34.66
C ILE A 90 53.06 -11.38 -34.30
N LYS A 91 52.64 -12.47 -34.95
CA LYS A 91 51.28 -13.02 -34.79
C LYS A 91 51.02 -13.50 -33.36
N SER A 92 51.98 -14.21 -32.78
CA SER A 92 51.88 -14.74 -31.41
C SER A 92 51.77 -13.62 -30.37
N THR A 93 52.58 -12.56 -30.50
CA THR A 93 52.61 -11.44 -29.56
C THR A 93 51.36 -10.56 -29.69
N ALA A 94 50.84 -10.39 -30.91
CA ALA A 94 49.56 -9.74 -31.17
C ALA A 94 48.38 -10.53 -30.57
N GLU A 95 48.34 -11.85 -30.74
CA GLU A 95 47.30 -12.72 -30.17
C GLU A 95 47.33 -12.69 -28.64
N PHE A 96 48.52 -12.71 -28.01
CA PHE A 96 48.63 -12.57 -26.56
C PHE A 96 48.14 -11.22 -26.05
N TYR A 97 48.44 -10.12 -26.76
CA TYR A 97 47.92 -8.80 -26.41
C TYR A 97 46.38 -8.75 -26.53
N LEU A 98 45.82 -9.15 -27.67
CA LEU A 98 44.37 -9.15 -27.90
C LEU A 98 43.62 -10.03 -26.90
N ASN A 99 44.16 -11.22 -26.59
CA ASN A 99 43.58 -12.10 -25.57
C ASN A 99 43.65 -11.47 -24.17
N SER A 100 44.73 -10.77 -23.83
CA SER A 100 44.85 -10.07 -22.54
C SER A 100 43.86 -8.89 -22.41
N VAL A 101 43.62 -8.15 -23.51
CA VAL A 101 42.61 -7.06 -23.55
C VAL A 101 41.19 -7.64 -23.46
N GLY A 102 40.93 -8.76 -24.14
CA GLY A 102 39.67 -9.48 -24.06
C GLY A 102 39.36 -10.00 -22.66
N ALA A 103 40.37 -10.59 -22.00
CA ALA A 103 40.28 -11.14 -20.65
C ALA A 103 40.28 -10.08 -19.54
N ALA A 104 40.71 -8.84 -19.81
CA ALA A 104 40.69 -7.77 -18.82
C ALA A 104 39.27 -7.48 -18.32
N SER A 105 39.13 -7.31 -17.01
CA SER A 105 37.84 -7.01 -16.38
C SER A 105 37.35 -5.61 -16.80
N GLN A 106 36.03 -5.43 -16.88
CA GLN A 106 35.47 -4.09 -17.10
C GLN A 106 35.77 -3.20 -15.89
N VAL A 107 35.84 -1.87 -16.10
CA VAL A 107 36.02 -0.93 -15.00
C VAL A 107 34.85 -1.08 -14.03
N ALA A 108 35.15 -1.38 -12.76
CA ALA A 108 34.14 -1.65 -11.74
C ALA A 108 33.09 -0.53 -11.63
N LYS A 109 33.47 0.73 -11.83
CA LYS A 109 32.54 1.88 -11.83
C LYS A 109 31.41 1.77 -12.86
N ASN A 110 31.66 1.13 -14.01
CA ASN A 110 30.68 1.00 -15.11
C ASN A 110 29.67 -0.12 -14.84
N THR A 111 29.94 -1.00 -13.87
CA THR A 111 29.08 -2.13 -13.50
C THR A 111 28.41 -1.94 -12.14
N LYS A 112 28.78 -0.91 -11.37
CA LYS A 112 28.11 -0.61 -10.10
C LYS A 112 26.73 0.00 -10.36
N THR A 113 25.72 -0.57 -9.73
CA THR A 113 24.35 -0.07 -9.68
C THR A 113 23.98 0.37 -8.27
N ILE A 114 23.05 1.30 -8.17
CA ILE A 114 22.38 1.67 -6.92
C ILE A 114 20.94 1.21 -7.04
N ASP A 115 20.46 0.51 -6.01
CA ASP A 115 19.09 0.03 -5.93
C ASP A 115 18.25 0.98 -5.06
N MET A 116 16.93 0.90 -5.17
CA MET A 116 16.05 1.53 -4.18
C MET A 116 16.00 0.64 -2.93
N PHE A 117 16.14 1.26 -1.76
CA PHE A 117 16.16 0.52 -0.50
C PHE A 117 14.76 0.53 0.12
N ARG A 118 14.19 -0.65 0.30
CA ARG A 118 12.98 -0.89 1.09
C ARG A 118 13.37 -1.65 2.35
N PHE A 119 12.97 -1.18 3.53
CA PHE A 119 13.24 -1.89 4.78
C PHE A 119 12.09 -1.80 5.78
N ASP A 120 11.92 -2.89 6.53
CA ASP A 120 11.14 -2.93 7.76
C ASP A 120 12.01 -2.46 8.94
N LEU A 121 11.38 -2.11 10.06
CA LEU A 121 12.11 -1.71 11.23
C LEU A 121 12.77 -2.92 11.93
N PRO A 122 14.09 -2.88 12.15
CA PRO A 122 14.80 -3.99 12.77
C PRO A 122 14.56 -4.04 14.27
N VAL A 123 14.61 -5.23 14.86
CA VAL A 123 14.47 -5.43 16.31
C VAL A 123 15.66 -4.88 17.11
N PHE A 124 16.82 -4.74 16.48
CA PHE A 124 18.02 -4.14 17.07
C PHE A 124 18.22 -2.69 16.63
N PHE A 125 18.98 -1.94 17.41
CA PHE A 125 19.37 -0.58 17.04
C PHE A 125 20.40 -0.61 15.90
N ASN A 126 20.09 0.02 14.77
CA ASN A 126 20.98 0.18 13.62
C ASN A 126 20.68 1.47 12.85
N SER A 127 21.37 1.69 11.72
CA SER A 127 21.20 2.85 10.83
C SER A 127 19.74 3.09 10.41
N ASN A 128 18.97 2.03 10.14
CA ASN A 128 17.58 2.14 9.67
C ASN A 128 16.66 2.76 10.73
N ARG A 129 16.91 2.50 12.02
CA ARG A 129 16.19 3.19 13.11
C ARG A 129 16.58 4.66 13.22
N THR A 130 17.82 5.01 12.91
CA THR A 130 18.25 6.42 12.81
C THR A 130 17.52 7.11 11.66
N VAL A 131 17.41 6.47 10.48
CA VAL A 131 16.64 6.99 9.34
C VAL A 131 15.18 7.25 9.73
N LYS A 132 14.51 6.28 10.37
CA LYS A 132 13.15 6.48 10.91
C LYS A 132 13.05 7.72 11.79
N ASN A 133 13.98 7.88 12.73
CA ASN A 133 13.97 9.00 13.66
C ASN A 133 14.23 10.35 12.97
N ILE A 134 15.09 10.40 11.96
CA ILE A 134 15.31 11.61 11.14
C ILE A 134 14.02 11.96 10.38
N VAL A 135 13.43 10.98 9.69
CA VAL A 135 12.17 11.18 8.96
C VAL A 135 11.08 11.71 9.90
N ARG A 136 10.90 11.06 11.05
CA ARG A 136 9.84 11.37 12.01
C ARG A 136 10.04 12.68 12.77
N LYS A 137 11.25 12.98 13.24
CA LYS A 137 11.52 14.12 14.13
C LYS A 137 12.04 15.36 13.39
N VAL A 138 12.56 15.21 12.18
CA VAL A 138 13.16 16.32 11.41
C VAL A 138 12.37 16.57 10.13
N LEU A 139 12.31 15.59 9.23
CA LEU A 139 11.73 15.81 7.89
C LEU A 139 10.21 16.03 7.95
N MET A 140 9.47 15.15 8.62
CA MET A 140 8.01 15.28 8.72
C MET A 140 7.60 16.65 9.31
N PRO A 141 8.10 17.10 10.48
CA PRO A 141 7.80 18.44 10.99
C PRO A 141 8.21 19.58 10.05
N HIS A 142 9.37 19.46 9.37
CA HIS A 142 9.82 20.46 8.41
C HIS A 142 8.84 20.62 7.25
N HIS A 143 8.30 19.51 6.71
CA HIS A 143 7.41 19.53 5.56
C HIS A 143 5.90 19.65 5.89
N GLN A 144 5.51 19.72 7.18
CA GLN A 144 4.10 19.84 7.60
C GLN A 144 3.35 21.04 7.00
N HIS A 145 4.06 22.10 6.63
CA HIS A 145 3.45 23.28 6.00
C HIS A 145 3.16 23.09 4.50
N ARG A 146 3.78 22.09 3.85
CA ARG A 146 3.63 21.82 2.41
C ARG A 146 2.75 20.62 2.11
N TYR A 147 2.81 19.60 2.97
CA TYR A 147 2.19 18.30 2.71
C TYR A 147 1.04 18.02 3.68
N ASP A 148 -0.03 17.46 3.14
CA ASP A 148 -1.20 17.03 3.91
C ASP A 148 -0.86 15.75 4.69
N ASN A 149 -1.35 15.65 5.94
CA ASN A 149 -1.14 14.50 6.82
C ASN A 149 0.34 14.08 6.99
N CYS A 150 1.26 15.03 6.91
CA CYS A 150 2.71 14.85 7.07
C CYS A 150 3.12 14.78 8.55
N ALA A 151 2.54 13.82 9.26
CA ALA A 151 2.89 13.47 10.63
C ALA A 151 2.98 11.94 10.75
N PHE A 152 3.47 11.47 11.89
CA PHE A 152 3.55 10.05 12.21
C PHE A 152 2.18 9.52 12.66
N THR A 153 1.24 9.57 11.72
CA THR A 153 -0.20 9.30 11.88
C THR A 153 -0.76 8.63 10.62
N TYR A 154 -1.99 8.11 10.68
CA TYR A 154 -2.74 7.63 9.50
C TYR A 154 -4.24 7.90 9.68
N SER A 155 -5.01 7.75 8.61
CA SER A 155 -6.44 8.06 8.63
C SER A 155 -7.30 6.98 9.30
N ASN A 156 -8.30 7.43 10.06
CA ASN A 156 -9.26 6.62 10.79
C ASN A 156 -10.48 6.24 9.93
N TYR A 157 -10.24 5.60 8.78
CA TYR A 157 -11.36 5.08 7.99
C TYR A 157 -10.99 3.81 7.23
N HIS A 158 -11.77 2.77 7.47
CA HIS A 158 -11.45 1.42 7.05
C HIS A 158 -12.66 0.73 6.42
N THR A 159 -12.42 -0.45 5.86
CA THR A 159 -13.45 -1.34 5.35
C THR A 159 -13.29 -2.71 5.97
N LEU A 160 -14.42 -3.37 6.24
CA LEU A 160 -14.45 -4.77 6.62
C LEU A 160 -14.27 -5.60 5.35
N ASN A 161 -13.20 -6.38 5.33
CA ASN A 161 -12.82 -7.21 4.22
C ASN A 161 -13.10 -8.69 4.53
N PHE A 162 -14.00 -9.29 3.76
CA PHE A 162 -14.33 -10.70 3.88
C PHE A 162 -13.86 -11.44 2.63
N PHE A 163 -13.11 -12.52 2.85
CA PHE A 163 -12.59 -13.34 1.77
C PHE A 163 -12.29 -14.77 2.23
N THR A 164 -12.12 -15.64 1.24
CA THR A 164 -11.74 -17.04 1.43
C THR A 164 -10.56 -17.42 0.55
N SER A 165 -9.71 -18.31 1.05
CA SER A 165 -8.61 -18.92 0.30
C SER A 165 -8.39 -20.36 0.77
N THR A 166 -7.38 -21.03 0.22
CA THR A 166 -7.02 -22.40 0.62
C THR A 166 -6.50 -22.50 2.04
N THR A 167 -5.78 -21.48 2.53
CA THR A 167 -5.20 -21.50 3.89
C THR A 167 -5.99 -20.67 4.90
N ILE A 168 -7.07 -20.02 4.47
CA ILE A 168 -7.90 -19.14 5.29
C ILE A 168 -9.26 -19.79 5.54
N PRO A 169 -9.66 -19.94 6.81
CA PRO A 169 -10.89 -20.64 7.16
C PRO A 169 -12.12 -19.91 6.63
N THR A 170 -13.14 -20.68 6.21
CA THR A 170 -14.42 -20.15 5.71
C THR A 170 -15.36 -19.75 6.86
N GLY A 171 -15.31 -20.46 7.99
CA GLY A 171 -16.30 -20.35 9.08
C GLY A 171 -16.23 -19.14 10.01
N SER A 172 -15.62 -18.02 9.62
CA SER A 172 -15.53 -16.83 10.49
C SER A 172 -16.75 -15.90 10.34
N ALA A 173 -17.12 -15.19 11.40
CA ALA A 173 -18.16 -14.16 11.37
C ALA A 173 -18.01 -13.14 12.51
N LEU A 174 -18.61 -11.95 12.33
CA LEU A 174 -18.84 -11.00 13.44
C LEU A 174 -20.25 -11.23 13.97
N ILE A 175 -20.39 -11.64 15.23
CA ILE A 175 -21.69 -11.94 15.84
C ILE A 175 -21.99 -10.87 16.88
N TYR A 176 -22.92 -9.97 16.57
CA TYR A 176 -23.40 -8.94 17.48
C TYR A 176 -24.50 -9.52 18.37
N PRO A 177 -24.30 -9.59 19.70
CA PRO A 177 -25.31 -10.16 20.60
C PRO A 177 -26.62 -9.38 20.55
N ASN A 178 -27.73 -10.09 20.31
CA ASN A 178 -29.08 -9.53 20.27
C ASN A 178 -29.69 -9.66 21.67
N SER A 179 -29.31 -8.78 22.59
CA SER A 179 -29.86 -8.78 23.95
C SER A 179 -31.37 -8.51 23.93
N SER A 180 -32.13 -9.23 24.76
CA SER A 180 -33.55 -8.97 24.94
C SER A 180 -33.76 -7.79 25.89
N VAL A 181 -34.49 -6.77 25.45
CA VAL A 181 -34.93 -5.63 26.26
C VAL A 181 -36.46 -5.60 26.23
N ASN A 182 -37.09 -5.70 27.39
CA ASN A 182 -38.56 -5.79 27.52
C ASN A 182 -39.21 -6.93 26.71
N GLY A 183 -38.49 -8.05 26.52
CA GLY A 183 -38.99 -9.23 25.81
C GLY A 183 -38.77 -9.23 24.29
N ASN A 184 -38.11 -8.20 23.74
CA ASN A 184 -37.74 -8.13 22.32
C ASN A 184 -36.23 -7.95 22.16
N GLY A 185 -35.62 -8.65 21.20
CA GLY A 185 -34.24 -8.42 20.79
C GLY A 185 -34.00 -6.99 20.30
N VAL A 186 -32.86 -6.41 20.70
CA VAL A 186 -32.42 -5.05 20.31
C VAL A 186 -32.28 -4.82 18.81
N TYR A 187 -32.05 -5.87 18.03
CA TYR A 187 -31.89 -5.84 16.57
C TYR A 187 -33.10 -6.40 15.81
N ASN A 188 -34.20 -6.70 16.50
CA ASN A 188 -35.40 -7.19 15.86
C ASN A 188 -35.91 -6.14 14.87
N LEU A 189 -36.25 -6.59 13.67
CA LEU A 189 -36.68 -5.68 12.62
C LEU A 189 -38.03 -5.05 13.01
N PRO A 190 -38.14 -3.72 12.96
CA PRO A 190 -39.41 -3.03 13.15
C PRO A 190 -40.32 -3.18 11.93
N ASP A 191 -41.59 -2.80 12.10
CA ASP A 191 -42.63 -2.78 11.06
C ASP A 191 -42.32 -1.85 9.88
N SER A 192 -41.33 -0.97 10.02
CA SER A 192 -40.78 -0.13 8.97
C SER A 192 -39.28 -0.04 9.15
N PHE A 193 -38.50 -0.45 8.16
CA PHE A 193 -37.03 -0.47 8.30
C PHE A 193 -36.32 -0.08 7.00
N SER A 194 -35.06 0.32 7.14
CA SER A 194 -34.12 0.46 6.02
C SER A 194 -32.73 -0.08 6.36
N VAL A 195 -32.24 -1.05 5.60
CA VAL A 195 -30.86 -1.55 5.69
C VAL A 195 -30.02 -0.86 4.64
N ASN A 196 -28.96 -0.16 5.05
CA ASN A 196 -28.06 0.59 4.18
C ASN A 196 -26.61 0.12 4.38
N PHE A 197 -25.87 -0.05 3.30
CA PHE A 197 -24.44 -0.35 3.35
C PHE A 197 -23.76 -0.05 2.01
N TRP A 198 -22.45 0.14 2.06
CA TRP A 198 -21.58 0.13 0.89
C TRP A 198 -20.92 -1.23 0.73
N ILE A 199 -20.84 -1.73 -0.50
CA ILE A 199 -20.22 -3.02 -0.83
C ILE A 199 -19.39 -2.91 -2.10
N ASN A 200 -18.27 -3.63 -2.12
CA ASN A 200 -17.44 -3.84 -3.29
C ASN A 200 -17.15 -5.34 -3.47
N PRO A 201 -17.76 -6.01 -4.46
CA PRO A 201 -17.44 -7.39 -4.79
C PRO A 201 -15.99 -7.52 -5.30
N ARG A 202 -15.09 -8.06 -4.48
CA ARG A 202 -13.65 -8.13 -4.79
C ARG A 202 -13.21 -9.51 -5.28
N TYR A 203 -13.61 -10.56 -4.58
CA TYR A 203 -13.02 -11.90 -4.74
C TYR A 203 -14.01 -12.83 -5.43
N THR A 204 -13.52 -13.49 -6.46
CA THR A 204 -14.32 -14.38 -7.30
C THR A 204 -13.53 -15.62 -7.63
N ASP A 205 -14.27 -16.65 -7.98
CA ASP A 205 -13.78 -17.92 -8.49
C ASP A 205 -14.85 -18.49 -9.44
N ALA A 206 -14.46 -19.49 -10.23
CA ALA A 206 -15.36 -20.12 -11.19
C ALA A 206 -16.59 -20.74 -10.50
N ASN A 207 -16.40 -21.29 -9.29
CA ASN A 207 -17.42 -21.92 -8.45
C ASN A 207 -17.92 -20.99 -7.34
N TYR A 208 -18.27 -19.76 -7.70
CA TYR A 208 -18.72 -18.75 -6.75
C TYR A 208 -19.92 -19.20 -5.91
N LYS A 209 -19.70 -19.29 -4.61
CA LYS A 209 -20.73 -19.55 -3.60
C LYS A 209 -21.35 -18.22 -3.12
N ALA A 210 -22.66 -18.19 -2.86
CA ALA A 210 -23.32 -17.01 -2.33
C ALA A 210 -22.74 -16.65 -0.96
N GLY A 211 -22.40 -15.37 -0.76
CA GLY A 211 -21.80 -14.86 0.47
C GLY A 211 -22.74 -13.92 1.21
N THR A 212 -22.92 -14.12 2.51
CA THR A 212 -23.91 -13.36 3.29
C THR A 212 -23.32 -12.13 3.95
N ILE A 213 -23.98 -10.99 3.75
CA ILE A 213 -23.55 -9.69 4.26
C ILE A 213 -24.03 -9.53 5.70
N LEU A 214 -25.32 -9.77 5.91
CA LEU A 214 -25.99 -9.63 7.20
C LEU A 214 -27.07 -10.70 7.33
N HIS A 215 -27.12 -11.35 8.48
CA HIS A 215 -28.09 -12.39 8.79
C HIS A 215 -28.58 -12.27 10.22
N LEU A 216 -29.89 -12.30 10.38
CA LEU A 216 -30.61 -12.38 11.63
C LEU A 216 -31.65 -13.50 11.45
N SER A 217 -31.42 -14.65 12.08
CA SER A 217 -32.22 -15.86 11.89
C SER A 217 -33.72 -15.61 12.07
N SER A 218 -34.52 -16.26 11.24
CA SER A 218 -35.99 -16.13 11.18
C SER A 218 -36.51 -14.69 10.96
N SER A 219 -35.67 -13.76 10.53
CA SER A 219 -36.03 -12.34 10.34
C SER A 219 -35.54 -11.79 9.00
N ILE A 220 -34.23 -11.75 8.76
CA ILE A 220 -33.65 -11.23 7.52
C ILE A 220 -32.31 -11.87 7.19
N ALA A 221 -32.12 -12.22 5.92
CA ALA A 221 -30.80 -12.52 5.36
C ALA A 221 -30.57 -11.68 4.10
N VAL A 222 -29.44 -10.98 4.05
CA VAL A 222 -29.00 -10.22 2.87
C VAL A 222 -27.70 -10.84 2.38
N SER A 223 -27.72 -11.37 1.16
CA SER A 223 -26.59 -12.09 0.57
C SER A 223 -26.22 -11.54 -0.80
N LEU A 224 -24.93 -11.63 -1.13
CA LEU A 224 -24.37 -11.36 -2.44
C LEU A 224 -24.37 -12.65 -3.26
N VAL A 225 -25.00 -12.62 -4.43
CA VAL A 225 -25.10 -13.76 -5.35
C VAL A 225 -24.51 -13.41 -6.71
N SER A 226 -24.04 -14.42 -7.46
CA SER A 226 -23.53 -14.21 -8.80
C SER A 226 -24.63 -13.74 -9.75
N GLY A 227 -24.30 -12.79 -10.62
CA GLY A 227 -25.13 -12.40 -11.74
C GLY A 227 -24.94 -13.35 -12.94
N SER A 228 -25.56 -13.00 -14.06
CA SER A 228 -25.52 -13.80 -15.28
C SER A 228 -24.26 -13.62 -16.13
N SER A 229 -23.46 -12.59 -15.86
CA SER A 229 -22.28 -12.25 -16.68
C SER A 229 -21.01 -12.83 -16.07
N ARG A 230 -20.14 -13.33 -16.93
CA ARG A 230 -18.86 -13.97 -16.57
C ARG A 230 -17.73 -13.38 -17.40
N ASP A 231 -16.52 -13.39 -16.84
CA ASP A 231 -15.30 -12.95 -17.52
C ASP A 231 -14.65 -14.08 -18.36
N GLU A 232 -13.50 -13.79 -18.97
CA GLU A 232 -12.72 -14.71 -19.81
C GLU A 232 -12.26 -15.97 -19.06
N ASN A 233 -12.20 -15.92 -17.72
CA ASN A 233 -11.83 -17.05 -16.86
C ASN A 233 -13.05 -17.80 -16.32
N ASN A 234 -14.25 -17.50 -16.84
CA ASN A 234 -15.53 -18.04 -16.38
C ASN A 234 -15.89 -17.67 -14.93
N GLU A 235 -15.25 -16.64 -14.37
CA GLU A 235 -15.59 -16.10 -13.05
C GLU A 235 -16.72 -15.07 -13.16
N PRO A 236 -17.63 -14.96 -12.18
CA PRO A 236 -18.64 -13.92 -12.18
C PRO A 236 -18.00 -12.52 -12.17
N ASN A 237 -18.43 -11.65 -13.09
CA ASN A 237 -17.99 -10.24 -13.12
C ASN A 237 -19.10 -9.26 -12.70
N ASN A 238 -20.33 -9.75 -12.56
CA ASN A 238 -21.45 -9.02 -12.00
C ASN A 238 -22.16 -9.83 -10.90
N PHE A 239 -22.84 -9.12 -10.00
CA PHE A 239 -23.48 -9.66 -8.81
C PHE A 239 -24.88 -9.07 -8.62
N ARG A 240 -25.68 -9.71 -7.78
CA ARG A 240 -27.00 -9.21 -7.36
C ARG A 240 -27.13 -9.35 -5.85
N ILE A 241 -28.08 -8.60 -5.29
CA ILE A 241 -28.49 -8.74 -3.90
C ILE A 241 -29.64 -9.75 -3.83
N LEU A 242 -29.48 -10.74 -2.96
CA LEU A 242 -30.50 -11.68 -2.56
C LEU A 242 -31.01 -11.27 -1.18
N LEU A 243 -32.30 -10.96 -1.09
CA LEU A 243 -33.01 -10.63 0.14
C LEU A 243 -33.92 -11.79 0.51
N GLN A 244 -33.78 -12.26 1.74
CA GLN A 244 -34.65 -13.27 2.33
C GLN A 244 -35.28 -12.68 3.60
N LEU A 245 -36.59 -12.83 3.76
CA LEU A 245 -37.32 -12.26 4.90
C LEU A 245 -38.10 -13.34 5.67
N SER A 246 -38.27 -13.11 6.97
CA SER A 246 -38.99 -13.98 7.91
C SER A 246 -38.53 -15.44 7.81
N GLN A 247 -39.44 -16.41 7.66
CA GLN A 247 -39.11 -17.84 7.57
C GLN A 247 -38.17 -18.18 6.40
N SER A 248 -38.16 -17.39 5.32
CA SER A 248 -37.28 -17.62 4.19
C SER A 248 -35.82 -17.25 4.50
N ALA A 249 -35.57 -16.48 5.57
CA ALA A 249 -34.23 -16.17 6.05
C ALA A 249 -33.49 -17.41 6.57
N ASP A 250 -34.22 -18.48 6.93
CA ASP A 250 -33.63 -19.73 7.44
C ASP A 250 -33.26 -20.73 6.33
N THR A 251 -33.36 -20.33 5.06
CA THR A 251 -32.85 -21.13 3.93
C THR A 251 -31.43 -20.72 3.55
N PRO A 252 -30.46 -21.65 3.46
CA PRO A 252 -29.10 -21.29 3.09
C PRO A 252 -29.02 -20.68 1.69
N PRO A 253 -28.33 -19.53 1.51
CA PRO A 253 -28.46 -18.72 0.29
C PRO A 253 -27.92 -19.39 -0.98
N SER A 254 -26.97 -20.31 -0.87
CA SER A 254 -26.45 -21.05 -2.04
C SER A 254 -27.36 -22.17 -2.53
N THR A 255 -28.39 -22.54 -1.75
CA THR A 255 -29.36 -23.57 -2.16
C THR A 255 -30.52 -22.99 -2.98
N ILE A 256 -30.62 -21.66 -3.04
CA ILE A 256 -31.72 -20.95 -3.70
C ILE A 256 -31.47 -20.89 -5.21
N GLY A 257 -32.45 -21.35 -5.99
CA GLY A 257 -32.45 -21.23 -7.45
C GLY A 257 -32.67 -19.78 -7.90
N LEU A 258 -31.61 -19.07 -8.27
CA LEU A 258 -31.65 -17.64 -8.64
C LEU A 258 -32.52 -17.34 -9.87
N ALA A 259 -32.70 -18.31 -10.78
CA ALA A 259 -33.53 -18.14 -11.98
C ALA A 259 -35.03 -18.25 -11.70
N SER A 260 -35.40 -18.96 -10.64
CA SER A 260 -36.80 -19.17 -10.25
C SER A 260 -36.84 -19.38 -8.73
N PRO A 261 -36.69 -18.30 -7.94
CA PRO A 261 -36.87 -18.38 -6.49
C PRO A 261 -38.22 -19.00 -6.17
N SER A 262 -38.26 -19.83 -5.13
CA SER A 262 -39.51 -20.45 -4.70
C SER A 262 -40.56 -19.38 -4.41
N THR A 263 -41.81 -19.65 -4.78
CA THR A 263 -42.98 -18.82 -4.43
C THR A 263 -43.90 -19.54 -3.47
N THR A 264 -43.47 -20.70 -2.96
CA THR A 264 -44.23 -21.56 -2.06
C THR A 264 -43.65 -21.51 -0.66
N TYR A 265 -44.54 -21.42 0.33
CA TYR A 265 -44.19 -21.50 1.74
C TYR A 265 -43.39 -22.79 2.04
N PRO A 266 -42.32 -22.74 2.85
CA PRO A 266 -41.83 -21.59 3.62
C PRO A 266 -40.87 -20.64 2.85
N ASN A 267 -40.57 -20.92 1.59
CA ASN A 267 -39.55 -20.18 0.83
C ASN A 267 -40.16 -19.17 -0.15
N ASP A 268 -41.21 -18.47 0.28
CA ASP A 268 -42.03 -17.55 -0.53
C ASP A 268 -41.60 -16.08 -0.44
N LEU A 269 -40.71 -15.73 0.50
CA LEU A 269 -40.24 -14.37 0.75
C LEU A 269 -38.76 -14.19 0.38
N ILE A 270 -38.44 -14.59 -0.86
CA ILE A 270 -37.10 -14.51 -1.43
C ILE A 270 -37.12 -13.59 -2.64
N PHE A 271 -36.33 -12.52 -2.60
CA PHE A 271 -36.30 -11.47 -3.62
C PHE A 271 -34.88 -11.24 -4.12
N THR A 272 -34.74 -10.86 -5.38
CA THR A 272 -33.43 -10.52 -5.98
C THR A 272 -33.47 -9.15 -6.61
N SER A 273 -32.34 -8.43 -6.59
CA SER A 273 -32.22 -7.15 -7.28
C SER A 273 -32.23 -7.35 -8.80
N SER A 274 -33.00 -6.52 -9.52
CA SER A 274 -32.98 -6.48 -10.98
C SER A 274 -31.68 -5.86 -11.51
N HIS A 275 -31.14 -4.90 -10.76
CA HIS A 275 -29.90 -4.21 -11.06
C HIS A 275 -28.70 -4.96 -10.47
N THR A 276 -27.58 -4.91 -11.18
CA THR A 276 -26.37 -5.68 -10.86
C THR A 276 -25.26 -4.81 -10.32
N LEU A 277 -24.44 -5.37 -9.43
CA LEU A 277 -23.21 -4.78 -8.90
C LEU A 277 -22.03 -5.29 -9.73
N SER A 278 -21.11 -4.40 -10.11
CA SER A 278 -19.93 -4.76 -10.89
C SER A 278 -18.78 -5.19 -9.99
N LYS A 279 -17.98 -6.17 -10.43
CA LYS A 279 -16.73 -6.56 -9.75
C LYS A 279 -15.81 -5.34 -9.61
N ASN A 280 -15.16 -5.22 -8.46
CA ASN A 280 -14.18 -4.17 -8.14
C ASN A 280 -14.72 -2.72 -8.17
N HIS A 281 -16.04 -2.54 -8.04
CA HIS A 281 -16.69 -1.22 -7.96
C HIS A 281 -17.41 -1.07 -6.61
N TRP A 282 -17.31 0.10 -6.00
CA TRP A 282 -18.11 0.46 -4.85
C TRP A 282 -19.55 0.77 -5.27
N HIS A 283 -20.50 0.06 -4.68
CA HIS A 283 -21.94 0.27 -4.85
C HIS A 283 -22.60 0.52 -3.50
N HIS A 284 -23.59 1.41 -3.50
CA HIS A 284 -24.45 1.62 -2.34
C HIS A 284 -25.70 0.77 -2.45
N VAL A 285 -26.07 0.06 -1.39
CA VAL A 285 -27.30 -0.73 -1.35
C VAL A 285 -28.20 -0.22 -0.23
N CYS A 286 -29.46 0.03 -0.57
CA CYS A 286 -30.51 0.37 0.40
C CYS A 286 -31.69 -0.56 0.20
N ILE A 287 -32.05 -1.33 1.22
CA ILE A 287 -33.24 -2.19 1.24
C ILE A 287 -34.21 -1.58 2.23
N GLN A 288 -35.43 -1.25 1.79
CA GLN A 288 -36.42 -0.64 2.65
C GLN A 288 -37.79 -1.30 2.47
N TRP A 289 -38.52 -1.43 3.57
CA TRP A 289 -39.87 -1.97 3.57
C TRP A 289 -40.67 -1.41 4.76
N SER A 290 -41.99 -1.33 4.59
CA SER A 290 -42.92 -0.92 5.64
C SER A 290 -44.28 -1.58 5.44
N ASN A 291 -44.94 -1.99 6.51
CA ASN A 291 -46.31 -2.51 6.48
C ASN A 291 -47.40 -1.43 6.30
N SER A 292 -47.05 -0.15 6.49
CA SER A 292 -47.98 0.98 6.51
C SER A 292 -47.76 1.96 5.37
N VAL A 293 -46.66 1.83 4.64
CA VAL A 293 -46.31 2.65 3.48
C VAL A 293 -46.37 1.82 2.20
N ASN A 294 -46.80 2.42 1.09
CA ASN A 294 -46.79 1.82 -0.25
C ASN A 294 -47.47 0.45 -0.35
N ASN A 295 -48.55 0.20 0.40
CA ASN A 295 -49.28 -1.07 0.38
C ASN A 295 -48.39 -2.31 0.63
N SER A 296 -47.45 -2.22 1.58
CA SER A 296 -46.49 -3.31 1.90
C SER A 296 -45.54 -3.70 0.76
N VAL A 297 -45.34 -2.79 -0.20
CA VAL A 297 -44.30 -2.90 -1.24
C VAL A 297 -42.98 -2.38 -0.67
N GLY A 298 -41.96 -3.23 -0.73
CA GLY A 298 -40.58 -2.87 -0.40
C GLY A 298 -39.76 -2.61 -1.66
N SER A 299 -38.59 -1.99 -1.45
CA SER A 299 -37.69 -1.60 -2.53
C SER A 299 -36.25 -1.98 -2.20
N ILE A 300 -35.53 -2.53 -3.17
CA ILE A 300 -34.09 -2.73 -3.17
C ILE A 300 -33.48 -1.72 -4.13
N PHE A 301 -32.71 -0.78 -3.59
CA PHE A 301 -31.92 0.16 -4.38
C PHE A 301 -30.49 -0.33 -4.51
N VAL A 302 -30.00 -0.39 -5.74
CA VAL A 302 -28.57 -0.49 -6.05
C VAL A 302 -28.17 0.86 -6.66
N ASP A 303 -27.32 1.59 -5.96
CA ASP A 303 -27.01 2.99 -6.17
C ASP A 303 -28.27 3.87 -6.16
N ASP A 304 -28.77 4.28 -7.33
CA ASP A 304 -30.01 5.04 -7.51
C ASP A 304 -31.12 4.23 -8.20
N GLN A 305 -30.84 2.97 -8.57
CA GLN A 305 -31.76 2.15 -9.36
C GLN A 305 -32.61 1.24 -8.47
N GLU A 306 -33.93 1.31 -8.64
CA GLU A 306 -34.91 0.64 -7.79
C GLU A 306 -35.34 -0.73 -8.33
N THR A 307 -35.53 -1.69 -7.43
CA THR A 307 -36.22 -2.96 -7.68
C THR A 307 -37.32 -3.13 -6.63
N ASN A 308 -38.57 -3.24 -7.05
CA ASN A 308 -39.70 -3.42 -6.14
C ASN A 308 -39.94 -4.90 -5.82
N PHE A 309 -40.39 -5.16 -4.59
CA PHE A 309 -40.87 -6.46 -4.15
C PHE A 309 -42.10 -6.30 -3.25
N THR A 310 -42.97 -7.30 -3.19
CA THR A 310 -44.19 -7.24 -2.39
C THR A 310 -44.13 -8.28 -1.28
N VAL A 311 -44.38 -7.85 -0.05
CA VAL A 311 -44.45 -8.74 1.12
C VAL A 311 -45.91 -8.80 1.59
N PRO A 312 -46.62 -9.93 1.40
CA PRO A 312 -48.01 -10.08 1.82
C PRO A 312 -48.13 -10.40 3.34
N SER A 313 -47.36 -9.70 4.18
CA SER A 313 -47.33 -9.89 5.63
C SER A 313 -47.48 -8.57 6.38
N SER A 314 -48.06 -8.63 7.58
CA SER A 314 -48.13 -7.49 8.50
C SER A 314 -46.85 -7.26 9.28
N SER A 315 -45.93 -8.24 9.32
CA SER A 315 -44.62 -8.16 9.97
C SER A 315 -43.60 -9.08 9.29
N VAL A 316 -42.31 -8.71 9.40
CA VAL A 316 -41.17 -9.51 8.94
C VAL A 316 -40.24 -9.92 10.08
N SER A 317 -40.58 -9.59 11.32
CA SER A 317 -39.77 -9.94 12.50
C SER A 317 -39.86 -11.42 12.80
N ALA A 318 -38.82 -11.96 13.46
CA ALA A 318 -38.88 -13.31 14.01
C ALA A 318 -40.05 -13.48 14.99
N ASN A 319 -40.55 -14.72 15.10
CA ASN A 319 -41.52 -15.08 16.13
C ASN A 319 -40.88 -14.87 17.51
N ILE A 320 -41.63 -14.37 18.50
CA ILE A 320 -41.11 -14.11 19.86
C ILE A 320 -40.50 -15.36 20.52
N ASN A 321 -40.92 -16.56 20.14
CA ASN A 321 -40.38 -17.83 20.65
C ASN A 321 -39.11 -18.30 19.90
N LEU A 322 -38.74 -17.63 18.81
CA LEU A 322 -37.59 -17.91 17.95
C LEU A 322 -36.69 -16.67 17.83
N ASP A 323 -36.68 -15.80 18.84
CA ASP A 323 -35.90 -14.57 18.83
C ASP A 323 -34.40 -14.90 18.67
N PRO A 324 -33.75 -14.46 17.57
CA PRO A 324 -32.36 -14.82 17.30
C PRO A 324 -31.43 -14.23 18.34
N SER A 325 -30.49 -15.04 18.86
CA SER A 325 -29.55 -14.60 19.90
C SER A 325 -28.49 -13.60 19.43
N GLY A 326 -28.32 -13.41 18.11
CA GLY A 326 -27.33 -12.49 17.56
C GLY A 326 -27.55 -12.15 16.10
N LEU A 327 -27.07 -10.97 15.71
CA LEU A 327 -26.95 -10.51 14.33
C LEU A 327 -25.57 -10.87 13.79
N VAL A 328 -25.54 -11.64 12.70
CA VAL A 328 -24.31 -12.17 12.11
C VAL A 328 -23.94 -11.33 10.88
N LEU A 329 -22.70 -10.85 10.84
CA LEU A 329 -22.14 -10.09 9.71
C LEU A 329 -21.03 -10.90 9.02
N GLY A 330 -21.06 -10.92 7.69
CA GLY A 330 -20.02 -11.50 6.83
C GLY A 330 -20.09 -13.02 6.63
N ASN A 331 -21.11 -13.69 7.18
CA ASN A 331 -21.40 -15.10 6.93
C ASN A 331 -22.87 -15.41 7.24
N TYR A 332 -23.36 -16.56 6.77
CA TYR A 332 -24.67 -17.10 7.13
C TYR A 332 -24.52 -18.04 8.33
N PHE A 333 -25.50 -18.06 9.22
CA PHE A 333 -25.54 -18.98 10.36
C PHE A 333 -26.59 -20.04 10.11
N ASP A 334 -26.16 -21.27 9.92
CA ASP A 334 -26.98 -22.43 9.56
C ASP A 334 -27.08 -23.42 10.73
N SER A 335 -27.79 -23.03 11.78
CA SER A 335 -28.07 -23.88 12.94
C SER A 335 -29.22 -23.28 13.76
N ASP A 336 -29.60 -23.94 14.87
CA ASP A 336 -30.68 -23.51 15.75
C ASP A 336 -30.30 -22.30 16.64
N ALA A 337 -31.32 -21.60 17.15
CA ALA A 337 -31.14 -20.41 17.98
C ALA A 337 -30.40 -20.69 19.31
N VAL A 338 -30.49 -21.91 19.85
CA VAL A 338 -29.78 -22.31 21.09
C VAL A 338 -28.29 -22.39 20.82
N THR A 339 -27.90 -22.98 19.69
CA THR A 339 -26.50 -23.05 19.25
C THR A 339 -25.90 -21.65 19.10
N LEU A 340 -26.64 -20.68 18.53
CA LEU A 340 -26.20 -19.28 18.47
C LEU A 340 -26.05 -18.64 19.85
N GLY A 341 -26.99 -18.91 20.76
CA GLY A 341 -26.91 -18.45 22.16
C GLY A 341 -25.70 -19.04 22.90
N ASN A 342 -25.38 -20.31 22.66
CA ASN A 342 -24.22 -20.99 23.23
C ASN A 342 -22.90 -20.40 22.74
N LEU A 343 -22.87 -19.89 21.50
CA LEU A 343 -21.76 -19.10 20.97
C LEU A 343 -21.61 -17.74 21.68
N LEU A 344 -22.59 -17.28 22.44
CA LEU A 344 -22.57 -16.00 23.14
C LEU A 344 -22.60 -16.17 24.66
N ASN A 345 -22.04 -17.28 25.17
CA ASN A 345 -22.02 -17.59 26.60
C ASN A 345 -21.09 -16.68 27.44
N ASN A 346 -21.35 -16.65 28.74
CA ASN A 346 -20.67 -15.76 29.69
C ASN A 346 -19.16 -16.00 29.80
N THR A 347 -18.72 -17.25 29.77
CA THR A 347 -17.30 -17.62 29.88
C THR A 347 -16.53 -17.06 28.69
N LEU A 348 -17.03 -17.32 27.48
CA LEU A 348 -16.44 -16.79 26.25
C LEU A 348 -16.48 -15.26 26.17
N SER A 349 -17.49 -14.60 26.75
CA SER A 349 -17.54 -13.13 26.76
C SER A 349 -16.36 -12.52 27.52
N THR A 350 -15.90 -13.19 28.57
CA THR A 350 -14.76 -12.76 29.39
C THR A 350 -13.42 -13.11 28.73
N GLU A 351 -13.33 -14.28 28.09
CA GLU A 351 -12.13 -14.72 27.37
C GLU A 351 -11.91 -13.93 26.08
N GLN A 352 -12.96 -13.72 25.28
CA GLN A 352 -12.89 -13.17 23.92
C GLN A 352 -13.26 -11.68 23.83
N GLY A 353 -13.84 -11.09 24.87
CA GLY A 353 -14.09 -9.64 24.96
C GLY A 353 -15.24 -9.10 24.11
N PHE A 354 -16.41 -9.74 24.20
CA PHE A 354 -17.64 -9.23 23.56
C PHE A 354 -18.71 -8.87 24.60
N THR A 355 -19.76 -8.16 24.19
CA THR A 355 -20.82 -7.74 25.12
C THR A 355 -21.60 -8.95 25.63
N ASN A 356 -21.65 -9.11 26.95
CA ASN A 356 -22.28 -10.25 27.60
C ASN A 356 -23.84 -10.15 27.55
N THR A 357 -24.52 -11.27 27.26
CA THR A 357 -26.00 -11.39 27.21
C THR A 357 -26.59 -12.34 28.26
N ASN A 358 -25.82 -12.68 29.29
CA ASN A 358 -26.16 -13.57 30.40
C ASN A 358 -26.52 -15.00 29.99
N ASN A 359 -25.93 -15.50 28.90
CA ASN A 359 -26.13 -16.88 28.45
C ASN A 359 -25.27 -17.85 29.28
N PRO A 360 -25.87 -18.89 29.90
CA PRO A 360 -25.12 -19.83 30.74
C PRO A 360 -24.10 -20.63 29.93
N GLN A 361 -23.07 -21.15 30.61
CA GLN A 361 -22.07 -22.00 29.98
C GLN A 361 -22.69 -23.35 29.59
N THR A 362 -22.61 -23.66 28.30
CA THR A 362 -23.17 -24.87 27.67
C THR A 362 -22.22 -25.40 26.59
N THR A 363 -22.44 -26.62 26.15
CA THR A 363 -21.65 -27.24 25.07
C THR A 363 -21.92 -26.54 23.74
N ILE A 364 -20.86 -26.18 23.03
CA ILE A 364 -20.92 -25.56 21.70
C ILE A 364 -20.79 -26.67 20.66
N ASN A 365 -21.81 -26.84 19.83
CA ASN A 365 -21.80 -27.76 18.70
C ASN A 365 -21.79 -26.93 17.41
N VAL A 366 -20.62 -26.79 16.78
CA VAL A 366 -20.47 -26.12 15.48
C VAL A 366 -19.69 -27.04 14.56
N ASP A 367 -20.10 -27.09 13.30
CA ASP A 367 -19.44 -27.86 12.25
C ASP A 367 -19.10 -26.98 11.03
N GLU A 368 -18.56 -27.60 9.98
CA GLU A 368 -18.17 -26.91 8.74
C GLU A 368 -19.36 -26.33 7.96
N THR A 369 -20.59 -26.77 8.24
CA THR A 369 -21.80 -26.32 7.54
C THR A 369 -22.40 -25.07 8.19
N THR A 370 -22.21 -24.91 9.50
CA THR A 370 -22.79 -23.83 10.32
C THR A 370 -22.46 -22.43 9.78
N PHE A 371 -21.23 -22.22 9.30
CA PHE A 371 -20.76 -20.94 8.73
C PHE A 371 -20.19 -21.13 7.33
N SER A 372 -21.01 -21.68 6.44
CA SER A 372 -20.56 -22.12 5.12
C SER A 372 -20.78 -21.12 3.97
N HIS A 373 -21.28 -19.90 4.24
CA HIS A 373 -21.57 -18.88 3.22
C HIS A 373 -20.81 -17.56 3.47
N PRO A 374 -19.46 -17.61 3.53
CA PRO A 374 -18.66 -16.43 3.81
C PRO A 374 -18.78 -15.40 2.70
N LEU A 375 -18.86 -14.13 3.08
CA LEU A 375 -18.80 -13.03 2.14
C LEU A 375 -17.42 -12.96 1.47
N ASN A 376 -17.41 -12.62 0.19
CA ASN A 376 -16.21 -12.42 -0.63
C ASN A 376 -16.18 -10.99 -1.20
N ALA A 377 -16.25 -10.01 -0.31
CA ALA A 377 -16.38 -8.59 -0.63
C ALA A 377 -15.83 -7.70 0.49
N GLU A 378 -15.59 -6.45 0.15
CA GLU A 378 -15.33 -5.37 1.12
C GLU A 378 -16.64 -4.62 1.39
N ILE A 379 -16.92 -4.31 2.66
CA ILE A 379 -18.10 -3.54 3.08
C ILE A 379 -17.75 -2.45 4.09
N HIS A 380 -18.54 -1.38 4.11
CA HIS A 380 -18.51 -0.37 5.18
C HIS A 380 -19.88 0.28 5.35
N GLU A 381 -20.05 1.08 6.40
CA GLU A 381 -21.28 1.84 6.68
C GLU A 381 -22.54 0.98 6.81
N VAL A 382 -22.45 -0.16 7.50
CA VAL A 382 -23.62 -1.03 7.69
C VAL A 382 -24.55 -0.38 8.71
N LYS A 383 -25.77 -0.05 8.27
CA LYS A 383 -26.77 0.74 9.00
C LYS A 383 -28.13 0.05 8.93
N ILE A 384 -28.85 0.00 10.04
CA ILE A 384 -30.27 -0.39 10.07
C ILE A 384 -31.04 0.75 10.70
N TYR A 385 -32.02 1.28 9.96
CA TYR A 385 -32.96 2.30 10.43
C TYR A 385 -34.30 1.69 10.80
N ASP A 386 -35.00 2.30 11.77
CA ASP A 386 -36.38 1.98 12.16
C ASP A 386 -37.45 2.74 11.35
N LYS A 387 -37.06 3.22 10.17
CA LYS A 387 -37.93 3.92 9.23
C LYS A 387 -37.56 3.62 7.79
N VAL A 388 -38.47 3.94 6.87
CA VAL A 388 -38.19 4.08 5.44
C VAL A 388 -37.53 5.44 5.21
N LEU A 389 -36.45 5.50 4.43
CA LEU A 389 -35.76 6.76 4.13
C LEU A 389 -36.57 7.58 3.11
N ALA A 390 -36.92 8.81 3.48
CA ALA A 390 -37.79 9.64 2.66
C ALA A 390 -37.07 10.18 1.41
N ASN A 391 -37.80 10.27 0.30
CA ASN A 391 -37.34 10.85 -0.97
C ASN A 391 -38.19 12.05 -1.39
N PRO A 392 -38.24 13.15 -0.60
CA PRO A 392 -39.07 14.30 -0.93
C PRO A 392 -38.53 15.05 -2.15
N GLU A 393 -39.42 15.44 -3.08
CA GLU A 393 -39.07 16.16 -4.32
C GLU A 393 -38.51 17.57 -4.09
N THR A 394 -38.70 18.15 -2.91
CA THR A 394 -38.40 19.56 -2.60
C THR A 394 -37.02 19.78 -1.94
N LEU A 395 -36.25 18.72 -1.67
CA LEU A 395 -34.93 18.84 -1.05
C LEU A 395 -33.81 18.73 -2.09
N PHE A 396 -32.73 19.49 -1.88
CA PHE A 396 -31.51 19.41 -2.70
C PHE A 396 -30.80 18.05 -2.58
N GLU A 397 -30.95 17.39 -1.43
CA GLU A 397 -30.45 16.03 -1.17
C GLU A 397 -31.51 15.28 -0.35
N THR A 398 -31.88 14.09 -0.81
CA THR A 398 -32.89 13.28 -0.12
C THR A 398 -32.30 12.49 1.04
N GLU A 399 -33.11 11.96 1.96
CA GLU A 399 -32.57 11.22 3.12
C GLU A 399 -31.74 10.01 2.67
N ARG A 400 -32.18 9.32 1.62
CA ARG A 400 -31.45 8.20 1.00
C ARG A 400 -30.12 8.66 0.41
N GLN A 401 -30.10 9.76 -0.33
CA GLN A 401 -28.86 10.32 -0.88
C GLN A 401 -27.89 10.74 0.22
N LYS A 402 -28.39 11.37 1.29
CA LYS A 402 -27.58 11.75 2.45
C LYS A 402 -26.97 10.53 3.15
N ALA A 403 -27.76 9.48 3.36
CA ALA A 403 -27.30 8.22 3.95
C ALA A 403 -26.27 7.49 3.07
N ARG A 404 -26.37 7.65 1.75
CA ARG A 404 -25.39 7.16 0.78
C ARG A 404 -24.11 7.97 0.80
N ASN A 405 -24.19 9.29 0.73
CA ASN A 405 -23.05 10.18 0.48
C ASN A 405 -22.24 10.47 1.74
N SER A 406 -22.85 10.35 2.93
CA SER A 406 -22.21 10.72 4.21
C SER A 406 -22.63 9.84 5.39
N GLY A 407 -21.78 9.80 6.41
CA GLY A 407 -22.10 9.11 7.67
C GLY A 407 -23.17 9.85 8.50
N PRO A 408 -23.91 9.16 9.37
CA PRO A 408 -24.94 9.74 10.21
C PRO A 408 -24.40 10.84 11.14
N SER A 409 -25.21 11.89 11.33
CA SER A 409 -24.90 13.03 12.23
C SER A 409 -25.53 12.92 13.62
N ASN A 410 -26.36 11.91 13.84
CA ASN A 410 -26.99 11.56 15.11
C ASN A 410 -27.36 10.05 15.08
N TYR A 411 -27.89 9.53 16.17
CA TYR A 411 -28.40 8.16 16.25
C TYR A 411 -29.92 8.06 16.10
N ASP A 412 -30.58 9.15 15.67
CA ASP A 412 -32.03 9.16 15.56
C ASP A 412 -32.46 8.13 14.52
N ASN A 413 -33.47 7.32 14.86
CA ASN A 413 -34.01 6.28 14.01
C ASN A 413 -33.01 5.18 13.59
N LEU A 414 -31.83 5.09 14.23
CA LEU A 414 -30.85 4.03 13.98
C LEU A 414 -30.98 2.93 15.03
N ILE A 415 -31.03 1.68 14.57
CA ILE A 415 -31.02 0.47 15.40
C ILE A 415 -29.61 -0.15 15.44
N PHE A 416 -28.86 -0.06 14.34
CA PHE A 416 -27.56 -0.68 14.20
C PHE A 416 -26.65 0.19 13.34
N TYR A 417 -25.40 0.40 13.76
CA TYR A 417 -24.43 1.16 12.96
C TYR A 417 -22.98 0.67 13.15
N VAL A 418 -22.36 0.24 12.04
CA VAL A 418 -20.96 -0.23 11.98
C VAL A 418 -20.21 0.47 10.82
N PRO A 419 -19.42 1.54 11.11
CA PRO A 419 -18.65 2.34 10.15
C PRO A 419 -17.14 2.01 10.00
N PRO A 420 -16.70 0.80 10.38
CA PRO A 420 -15.28 0.46 10.64
C PRO A 420 -14.33 1.56 11.19
N PHE A 421 -14.75 2.35 12.19
CA PHE A 421 -13.84 3.31 12.86
C PHE A 421 -12.98 2.63 13.93
N PHE A 422 -11.76 3.14 14.13
CA PHE A 422 -10.98 2.88 15.34
C PHE A 422 -11.63 3.55 16.56
N TYR A 423 -11.90 2.73 17.57
CA TYR A 423 -12.39 3.14 18.88
C TYR A 423 -11.37 2.70 19.95
N PRO A 424 -10.76 3.62 20.73
CA PRO A 424 -9.60 3.33 21.58
C PRO A 424 -9.97 2.67 22.92
N THR A 425 -10.92 1.74 22.92
CA THR A 425 -11.22 0.88 24.06
C THR A 425 -11.99 -0.37 23.62
N THR A 426 -11.85 -1.45 24.39
CA THR A 426 -12.53 -2.73 24.19
C THR A 426 -13.00 -3.28 25.54
N PRO A 427 -13.91 -4.25 25.56
CA PRO A 427 -14.10 -5.11 26.73
C PRO A 427 -12.79 -5.83 27.10
N SER A 428 -12.70 -6.26 28.36
CA SER A 428 -11.59 -7.07 28.84
C SER A 428 -11.60 -8.43 28.15
N ARG A 429 -10.44 -8.92 27.73
CA ARG A 429 -10.25 -10.20 27.03
C ARG A 429 -8.85 -10.73 27.21
N GLU A 430 -8.60 -11.93 26.74
CA GLU A 430 -7.24 -12.45 26.60
C GLU A 430 -6.53 -11.79 25.41
N VAL A 431 -5.43 -11.11 25.69
CA VAL A 431 -4.58 -10.40 24.73
C VAL A 431 -3.24 -11.11 24.65
N HIS A 432 -2.80 -11.50 23.45
CA HIS A 432 -1.51 -12.15 23.24
C HIS A 432 -0.34 -11.28 23.67
N ILE A 433 0.62 -11.88 24.37
CA ILE A 433 1.93 -11.29 24.67
C ILE A 433 3.06 -12.06 23.97
N THR A 434 2.89 -13.38 23.85
CA THR A 434 3.75 -14.27 23.08
C THR A 434 2.90 -15.32 22.37
N PRO A 435 3.44 -16.15 21.45
CA PRO A 435 2.69 -17.24 20.84
C PRO A 435 2.09 -18.24 21.86
N PHE A 436 2.62 -18.25 23.08
CA PHE A 436 2.31 -19.24 24.11
C PHE A 436 1.56 -18.65 25.31
N GLN A 437 1.46 -17.32 25.40
CA GLN A 437 0.95 -16.63 26.59
C GLN A 437 0.04 -15.46 26.23
N THR A 438 -0.99 -15.30 27.04
CA THR A 438 -1.95 -14.19 27.00
C THR A 438 -2.00 -13.50 28.36
N ILE A 439 -2.56 -12.29 28.37
CA ILE A 439 -2.92 -11.56 29.58
C ILE A 439 -4.38 -11.13 29.48
N THR A 440 -5.10 -11.08 30.59
CA THR A 440 -6.44 -10.49 30.62
C THR A 440 -6.34 -8.97 30.68
N SER A 441 -6.72 -8.26 29.61
CA SER A 441 -6.65 -6.80 29.52
C SER A 441 -7.64 -6.23 28.48
N THR A 442 -7.73 -4.90 28.41
CA THR A 442 -8.42 -4.17 27.32
C THR A 442 -7.38 -3.69 26.30
N THR A 443 -7.77 -3.14 25.14
CA THR A 443 -6.81 -2.52 24.21
C THR A 443 -7.26 -1.14 23.75
N ASP A 444 -6.32 -0.22 23.61
CA ASP A 444 -6.56 1.16 23.17
C ASP A 444 -5.68 1.58 21.98
N ASP A 445 -5.03 0.61 21.33
CA ASP A 445 -4.14 0.78 20.18
C ASP A 445 -4.65 -0.01 18.97
N PRO A 446 -4.32 0.41 17.73
CA PRO A 446 -4.81 -0.24 16.51
C PRO A 446 -4.22 -1.64 16.28
N PHE A 447 -3.09 -1.95 16.90
CA PHE A 447 -2.45 -3.27 16.85
C PHE A 447 -1.95 -3.64 18.26
N ASN A 448 -1.64 -4.92 18.45
CA ASN A 448 -1.18 -5.44 19.74
C ASN A 448 0.26 -4.94 20.03
N VAL A 449 0.34 -3.88 20.84
CA VAL A 449 1.59 -3.23 21.22
C VAL A 449 2.49 -4.16 22.04
N ALA A 450 1.95 -4.95 22.97
CA ALA A 450 2.76 -5.90 23.74
C ALA A 450 3.42 -6.95 22.84
N PHE A 451 2.64 -7.53 21.92
CA PHE A 451 3.14 -8.55 20.98
C PHE A 451 4.17 -7.99 19.98
N SER A 452 3.94 -6.77 19.47
CA SER A 452 4.86 -6.10 18.53
C SER A 452 6.15 -5.63 19.21
N PHE A 453 6.06 -4.92 20.35
CA PHE A 453 7.24 -4.36 21.03
C PHE A 453 7.94 -5.33 21.99
N GLY A 454 7.34 -6.47 22.33
CA GLY A 454 8.00 -7.56 23.03
C GLY A 454 8.83 -8.40 22.07
N ILE A 455 8.17 -9.03 21.09
CA ILE A 455 8.76 -10.11 20.29
C ILE A 455 8.63 -9.92 18.76
N ASN A 456 8.29 -8.70 18.31
CA ASN A 456 8.12 -8.36 16.89
C ASN A 456 6.99 -9.13 16.20
N GLY A 457 5.93 -9.49 16.93
CA GLY A 457 4.78 -10.16 16.34
C GLY A 457 3.75 -9.16 15.79
N LYS A 458 3.24 -9.43 14.59
CA LYS A 458 2.28 -8.55 13.89
C LYS A 458 0.83 -9.01 14.04
N LEU A 459 0.06 -8.32 14.88
CA LEU A 459 -1.33 -8.66 15.15
C LEU A 459 -2.22 -7.42 15.30
N ILE A 460 -3.28 -7.31 14.52
CA ILE A 460 -4.27 -6.23 14.62
C ILE A 460 -5.18 -6.46 15.83
N ASN A 461 -5.53 -5.36 16.52
CA ASN A 461 -6.58 -5.36 17.53
C ASN A 461 -7.94 -5.14 16.85
N LEU A 462 -8.45 -6.18 16.20
CA LEU A 462 -9.67 -6.10 15.39
C LEU A 462 -10.89 -5.63 16.21
N GLU A 463 -10.92 -5.94 17.51
CA GLU A 463 -11.98 -5.54 18.44
C GLU A 463 -12.15 -4.02 18.53
N ASN A 464 -11.08 -3.25 18.30
CA ASN A 464 -11.11 -1.79 18.29
C ASN A 464 -11.77 -1.20 17.03
N PHE A 465 -12.07 -2.01 16.00
CA PHE A 465 -12.62 -1.54 14.72
C PHE A 465 -14.05 -2.03 14.43
N THR A 466 -14.56 -3.00 15.19
CA THR A 466 -15.82 -3.70 14.89
C THR A 466 -16.96 -3.31 15.83
N ARG A 467 -16.82 -2.25 16.62
CA ARG A 467 -17.86 -1.80 17.57
C ARG A 467 -19.11 -1.30 16.84
N GLU A 468 -20.28 -1.68 17.36
CA GLU A 468 -21.58 -1.11 17.00
C GLU A 468 -21.81 0.17 17.84
N PHE A 469 -22.17 1.28 17.21
CA PHE A 469 -22.13 2.60 17.84
C PHE A 469 -23.46 3.12 18.41
N VAL A 470 -24.61 2.59 18.00
CA VAL A 470 -25.92 3.03 18.55
C VAL A 470 -26.05 2.62 20.01
N ARG A 471 -25.76 1.35 20.32
CA ARG A 471 -25.84 0.80 21.68
C ARG A 471 -24.48 0.57 22.31
N GLY A 472 -23.41 0.67 21.53
CA GLY A 472 -22.06 0.44 22.05
C GLY A 472 -21.74 -1.03 22.27
N ILE A 473 -22.31 -1.91 21.44
CA ILE A 473 -22.16 -3.36 21.55
C ILE A 473 -20.89 -3.81 20.81
N ASN A 474 -20.10 -4.67 21.45
CA ASN A 474 -18.93 -5.31 20.86
C ASN A 474 -19.31 -6.72 20.36
N PRO A 475 -19.03 -7.05 19.08
CA PRO A 475 -19.36 -8.36 18.55
C PRO A 475 -18.38 -9.42 19.06
N ARG A 476 -18.83 -10.66 19.07
CA ARG A 476 -17.94 -11.81 19.11
C ARG A 476 -17.26 -11.98 17.76
N LEU A 477 -15.93 -12.06 17.78
CA LEU A 477 -15.08 -12.28 16.61
C LEU A 477 -14.88 -13.78 16.35
N TYR A 478 -15.94 -14.48 15.94
CA TYR A 478 -15.90 -15.94 15.75
C TYR A 478 -14.94 -16.33 14.62
N GLY A 479 -14.00 -17.23 14.90
CA GLY A 479 -12.94 -17.63 13.96
C GLY A 479 -11.91 -16.54 13.65
N LEU A 480 -11.96 -15.40 14.35
CA LEU A 480 -11.06 -14.25 14.20
C LEU A 480 -10.43 -13.83 15.54
N PHE A 481 -10.73 -14.54 16.63
CA PHE A 481 -10.07 -14.37 17.91
C PHE A 481 -8.68 -15.05 17.88
N PRO A 482 -7.61 -14.40 18.36
CA PRO A 482 -6.29 -14.99 18.41
C PRO A 482 -6.28 -16.22 19.32
N VAL A 483 -5.56 -17.26 18.92
CA VAL A 483 -5.42 -18.51 19.69
C VAL A 483 -3.95 -18.76 19.98
N THR A 484 -3.63 -19.31 21.15
CA THR A 484 -2.26 -19.66 21.56
C THR A 484 -1.84 -20.99 20.95
N PHE A 485 -0.54 -21.27 21.06
CA PHE A 485 0.07 -22.51 20.63
C PHE A 485 0.37 -23.42 21.82
N ASP A 486 -0.23 -24.62 21.86
CA ASP A 486 -0.10 -25.54 23.00
C ASP A 486 1.00 -26.61 22.84
N LYS A 487 1.77 -26.58 21.73
CA LYS A 487 2.84 -27.56 21.47
C LYS A 487 4.23 -26.96 21.78
N THR A 488 5.13 -27.80 22.25
CA THR A 488 6.54 -27.45 22.45
C THR A 488 7.27 -27.50 21.10
N ILE A 489 7.37 -26.37 20.42
CA ILE A 489 8.23 -26.22 19.23
C ILE A 489 9.41 -25.33 19.60
N GLU A 490 10.63 -25.82 19.38
CA GLU A 490 11.85 -25.02 19.44
C GLU A 490 11.99 -24.24 18.12
N ASN A 491 12.21 -22.92 18.19
CA ASN A 491 12.58 -22.02 17.09
C ASN A 491 11.46 -21.59 16.10
N ILE A 492 10.29 -21.16 16.57
CA ILE A 492 9.33 -20.39 15.74
C ILE A 492 9.41 -18.89 16.07
N THR A 493 9.43 -18.04 15.04
CA THR A 493 9.31 -16.58 15.23
C THR A 493 7.85 -16.19 15.45
N ALA A 494 7.59 -15.08 16.14
CA ALA A 494 6.23 -14.59 16.37
C ALA A 494 5.46 -14.38 15.06
N ASP A 495 6.14 -13.83 14.05
CA ASP A 495 5.58 -13.63 12.72
C ASP A 495 5.25 -14.96 12.03
N GLN A 496 6.17 -15.95 12.08
CA GLN A 496 5.92 -17.27 11.48
C GLN A 496 4.67 -17.91 12.10
N PHE A 497 4.51 -17.82 13.42
CA PHE A 497 3.34 -18.34 14.12
C PHE A 497 2.02 -17.71 13.63
N ILE A 498 1.98 -16.37 13.50
CA ILE A 498 0.80 -15.65 13.03
C ILE A 498 0.45 -16.05 11.59
N TYR A 499 1.43 -16.14 10.70
CA TYR A 499 1.16 -16.39 9.28
C TYR A 499 1.03 -17.88 8.92
N ASP A 500 1.42 -18.80 9.81
CA ASP A 500 1.10 -20.22 9.69
C ASP A 500 -0.35 -20.54 10.11
N THR A 501 -0.97 -19.67 10.91
CA THR A 501 -2.34 -19.88 11.41
C THR A 501 -3.38 -19.19 10.53
N GLY A 502 -4.27 -19.97 9.91
CA GLY A 502 -5.31 -19.45 9.01
C GLY A 502 -6.23 -18.39 9.61
N SER A 503 -6.67 -18.57 10.87
CA SER A 503 -7.55 -17.61 11.57
C SER A 503 -6.84 -16.29 11.89
N HIS A 504 -5.55 -16.33 12.25
CA HIS A 504 -4.76 -15.13 12.53
C HIS A 504 -4.51 -14.32 11.25
N LYS A 505 -4.18 -15.01 10.15
CA LYS A 505 -4.13 -14.39 8.81
C LYS A 505 -5.44 -13.68 8.49
N LYS A 506 -6.56 -14.39 8.61
CA LYS A 506 -7.89 -13.83 8.33
C LYS A 506 -8.17 -12.58 9.17
N ARG A 507 -7.89 -12.65 10.47
CA ARG A 507 -8.04 -11.53 11.41
C ARG A 507 -7.26 -10.30 10.97
N ASN A 508 -5.97 -10.43 10.67
CA ASN A 508 -5.12 -9.31 10.25
C ASN A 508 -5.60 -8.64 8.96
N MET A 509 -6.28 -9.41 8.09
CA MET A 509 -6.79 -8.93 6.80
C MET A 509 -8.30 -8.64 6.81
N THR A 510 -8.98 -8.72 7.97
CA THR A 510 -10.42 -8.41 8.10
C THR A 510 -10.68 -6.90 8.04
N ILE A 511 -9.68 -6.07 8.31
CA ILE A 511 -9.79 -4.62 8.26
C ILE A 511 -8.72 -4.07 7.30
N LEU A 512 -9.14 -3.31 6.30
CA LEU A 512 -8.25 -2.70 5.31
C LEU A 512 -8.50 -1.19 5.22
N PRO A 513 -7.53 -0.39 4.76
CA PRO A 513 -7.80 0.99 4.38
C PRO A 513 -8.91 1.04 3.31
N ASN A 514 -9.91 1.89 3.52
CA ASN A 514 -11.00 2.07 2.56
C ASN A 514 -10.54 2.92 1.36
N ASP A 515 -10.92 2.54 0.15
CA ASP A 515 -10.60 3.26 -1.08
C ASP A 515 -11.84 3.84 -1.77
N ASN A 516 -12.99 3.91 -1.08
CA ASN A 516 -14.24 4.47 -1.61
C ASN A 516 -14.23 6.01 -1.57
N GLY A 517 -13.91 6.63 -2.70
CA GLY A 517 -13.93 8.10 -2.86
C GLY A 517 -15.32 8.72 -2.98
N LEU A 518 -16.36 7.91 -3.21
CA LEU A 518 -17.74 8.38 -3.35
C LEU A 518 -18.40 8.72 -2.01
N PHE A 519 -17.78 8.30 -0.90
CA PHE A 519 -18.31 8.47 0.45
C PHE A 519 -17.50 9.49 1.27
N LYS A 520 -18.19 10.26 2.11
CA LYS A 520 -17.57 11.18 3.08
C LYS A 520 -17.85 10.72 4.52
N PRO A 521 -16.84 10.25 5.27
CA PRO A 521 -17.01 9.85 6.65
C PRO A 521 -17.53 10.97 7.54
N ASN A 522 -18.41 10.61 8.46
CA ASN A 522 -18.84 11.49 9.54
C ASN A 522 -18.45 10.88 10.89
N PHE A 523 -17.60 11.57 11.62
CA PHE A 523 -17.05 11.09 12.90
C PHE A 523 -17.93 11.43 14.11
N PHE A 524 -19.22 11.75 13.90
CA PHE A 524 -20.17 11.99 14.98
C PHE A 524 -20.07 10.92 16.07
N ALA A 525 -20.06 9.65 15.67
CA ALA A 525 -20.03 8.52 16.60
C ALA A 525 -18.81 8.47 17.52
N LEU A 526 -17.66 9.01 17.08
CA LEU A 526 -16.46 9.14 17.92
C LEU A 526 -16.54 10.42 18.78
N SER A 527 -16.97 11.53 18.18
CA SER A 527 -17.08 12.81 18.86
C SER A 527 -18.11 12.81 20.01
N SER A 528 -19.20 12.07 19.87
CA SER A 528 -20.25 11.93 20.88
C SER A 528 -19.94 10.84 21.91
N SER A 529 -18.79 10.15 21.78
CA SER A 529 -18.44 9.02 22.63
C SER A 529 -17.70 9.45 23.90
N PRO A 530 -17.68 8.59 24.94
CA PRO A 530 -16.83 8.79 26.12
C PRO A 530 -15.32 8.86 25.81
N MET A 531 -14.89 8.34 24.65
CA MET A 531 -13.49 8.32 24.23
C MET A 531 -13.10 9.50 23.34
N SER A 532 -13.98 10.49 23.18
CA SER A 532 -13.76 11.68 22.35
C SER A 532 -12.54 12.52 22.75
N SER A 533 -12.04 12.38 23.98
CA SER A 533 -10.84 13.05 24.51
C SER A 533 -9.58 12.17 24.51
N SER A 534 -9.63 10.98 23.89
CA SER A 534 -8.51 10.05 23.87
C SER A 534 -7.27 10.66 23.19
N ALA A 535 -6.10 10.48 23.83
CA ALA A 535 -4.81 10.89 23.29
C ALA A 535 -4.36 10.07 22.05
N LYS A 536 -5.13 9.03 21.69
CA LYS A 536 -4.88 8.22 20.48
C LYS A 536 -5.37 8.91 19.21
N PHE A 537 -6.31 9.86 19.34
CA PHE A 537 -6.67 10.75 18.24
C PHE A 537 -5.64 11.88 18.12
N TYR A 538 -5.33 12.25 16.89
CA TYR A 538 -4.32 13.29 16.66
C TYR A 538 -4.85 14.66 17.08
N ALA A 539 -4.13 15.35 17.96
CA ALA A 539 -4.38 16.75 18.26
C ALA A 539 -3.37 17.63 17.53
N LYS A 540 -3.84 18.42 16.55
CA LYS A 540 -2.96 19.35 15.83
C LYS A 540 -2.56 20.49 16.78
N GLN A 541 -1.26 20.59 17.11
CA GLN A 541 -0.72 21.62 18.02
C GLN A 541 -0.99 23.07 17.55
N SER A 542 -1.32 23.28 16.26
CA SER A 542 -1.58 24.58 15.66
C SER A 542 -3.07 25.01 15.68
N GLN A 543 -4.01 24.17 16.11
CA GLN A 543 -5.44 24.52 16.17
C GLN A 543 -5.76 25.17 17.53
N VAL A 544 -6.35 26.38 17.50
CA VAL A 544 -6.66 27.22 18.67
C VAL A 544 -7.66 26.55 19.64
N SER A 545 -8.36 25.50 19.22
CA SER A 545 -9.40 24.82 20.01
C SER A 545 -8.92 23.57 20.77
N GLY A 546 -7.71 23.04 20.52
CA GLY A 546 -7.24 21.82 21.18
C GLY A 546 -8.12 20.57 20.99
N LEU A 547 -9.09 20.60 20.06
CA LEU A 547 -10.01 19.51 19.81
C LEU A 547 -9.31 18.39 19.03
N PRO A 548 -9.50 17.11 19.41
CA PRO A 548 -8.93 15.99 18.66
C PRO A 548 -9.52 15.87 17.25
N ASP A 549 -8.66 15.54 16.29
CA ASP A 549 -9.08 15.18 14.93
C ASP A 549 -9.38 13.68 14.88
N TYR A 550 -10.67 13.35 14.91
CA TYR A 550 -11.17 11.96 14.91
C TYR A 550 -10.84 11.20 13.61
N SER A 551 -10.53 11.94 12.53
CA SER A 551 -10.18 11.35 11.25
C SER A 551 -8.74 10.84 11.20
N ILE A 552 -7.94 11.07 12.25
CA ILE A 552 -6.51 10.76 12.28
C ILE A 552 -6.14 10.02 13.58
N ILE A 553 -5.44 8.89 13.42
CA ILE A 553 -4.91 8.07 14.52
C ILE A 553 -3.42 8.35 14.68
N SER A 554 -3.00 8.59 15.92
CA SER A 554 -1.61 8.79 16.29
C SER A 554 -0.85 7.46 16.37
N LEU A 555 0.36 7.42 15.79
CA LEU A 555 1.31 6.31 15.95
C LEU A 555 2.48 6.67 16.87
N GLU A 556 2.34 7.77 17.60
CA GLU A 556 3.31 8.25 18.58
C GLU A 556 2.92 7.81 20.00
N ASN A 557 3.92 7.57 20.85
CA ASN A 557 3.74 7.27 22.27
C ASN A 557 2.80 6.08 22.57
N LEU A 558 2.91 5.00 21.80
CA LEU A 558 2.07 3.79 21.97
C LEU A 558 2.33 3.09 23.31
N ILE A 559 3.56 3.19 23.83
CA ILE A 559 3.92 2.67 25.16
C ILE A 559 4.01 3.84 26.15
N PRO A 560 3.58 3.72 27.42
CA PRO A 560 3.78 4.76 28.42
C PRO A 560 5.27 5.04 28.73
N SER A 561 5.62 6.29 29.08
CA SER A 561 7.02 6.71 29.27
C SER A 561 7.71 6.01 30.44
N GLY A 562 6.96 5.70 31.49
CA GLY A 562 7.48 5.04 32.69
C GLY A 562 7.80 3.56 32.51
N VAL A 563 7.47 2.96 31.37
CA VAL A 563 7.76 1.55 31.07
C VAL A 563 9.19 1.37 30.58
N ILE A 564 9.84 2.40 30.01
CA ILE A 564 11.22 2.31 29.51
C ILE A 564 12.22 2.76 30.59
N TYR A 565 13.18 1.89 30.92
CA TYR A 565 14.21 2.19 31.91
C TYR A 565 15.46 2.82 31.27
N LYS A 566 15.84 4.03 31.68
CA LYS A 566 16.91 4.83 31.04
C LYS A 566 18.37 4.46 31.38
N ASN A 567 18.63 3.63 32.41
CA ASN A 567 19.97 3.47 33.00
C ASN A 567 20.48 2.01 33.09
N LEU A 568 20.05 1.11 32.21
CA LEU A 568 20.53 -0.28 32.23
C LEU A 568 21.88 -0.42 31.49
N ALA A 569 22.95 -0.63 32.26
CA ALA A 569 24.30 -0.93 31.76
C ALA A 569 24.55 -2.42 31.48
N ALA A 570 23.57 -3.30 31.71
CA ALA A 570 23.69 -4.73 31.51
C ALA A 570 22.92 -5.17 30.25
N THR A 571 23.64 -5.68 29.26
CA THR A 571 23.12 -6.11 27.95
C THR A 571 22.63 -7.56 27.90
N SER A 572 22.75 -8.32 29.01
CA SER A 572 22.25 -9.71 29.15
C SER A 572 22.40 -10.23 30.60
N GLY A 573 21.54 -11.17 31.03
CA GLY A 573 21.69 -11.94 32.28
C GLY A 573 20.44 -12.00 33.18
N SER A 574 20.48 -12.79 34.25
CA SER A 574 19.35 -12.99 35.18
C SER A 574 18.90 -11.71 35.90
N MET A 575 19.82 -10.76 36.14
CA MET A 575 19.47 -9.44 36.69
C MET A 575 18.76 -8.54 35.66
N TYR A 576 19.09 -8.64 34.37
CA TYR A 576 18.38 -7.91 33.30
C TYR A 576 16.92 -8.38 33.22
N ASN A 577 16.68 -9.69 33.22
CA ASN A 577 15.33 -10.25 33.22
C ASN A 577 14.55 -9.84 34.49
N SER A 578 15.20 -9.80 35.67
CA SER A 578 14.55 -9.36 36.91
C SER A 578 14.16 -7.87 36.93
N LEU A 579 14.94 -7.02 36.27
CA LEU A 579 14.69 -5.57 36.19
C LEU A 579 13.70 -5.21 35.08
N VAL A 580 13.79 -5.84 33.91
CA VAL A 580 12.91 -5.56 32.75
C VAL A 580 11.52 -6.18 32.92
N ALA A 581 11.40 -7.36 33.54
CA ALA A 581 10.11 -8.02 33.82
C ALA A 581 9.34 -7.43 35.00
N SER A 582 9.83 -6.34 35.60
CA SER A 582 9.23 -5.70 36.79
C SER A 582 8.48 -4.41 36.47
N THR A 583 7.81 -4.34 35.31
CA THR A 583 6.96 -3.21 34.96
C THR A 583 5.82 -3.06 35.98
N SER A 584 5.89 -2.01 36.80
CA SER A 584 4.88 -1.69 37.82
C SER A 584 3.71 -0.87 37.27
N ILE A 585 3.74 -0.54 35.97
CA ILE A 585 2.76 0.29 35.27
C ILE A 585 1.92 -0.61 34.37
N GLU A 586 0.61 -0.58 34.61
CA GLU A 586 -0.40 -1.27 33.81
C GLU A 586 -1.04 -0.28 32.83
N SER A 587 -1.21 -0.69 31.58
CA SER A 587 -1.84 0.10 30.51
C SER A 587 -2.72 -0.83 29.67
N PRO A 588 -3.76 -0.35 28.97
CA PRO A 588 -4.49 -1.21 28.04
C PRO A 588 -3.53 -1.94 27.09
N GLY A 589 -3.64 -3.27 27.04
CA GLY A 589 -2.82 -4.15 26.21
C GLY A 589 -1.44 -4.46 26.78
N ILE A 590 -1.06 -3.89 27.93
CA ILE A 590 0.25 -4.09 28.59
C ILE A 590 0.02 -4.44 30.06
N GLY A 591 0.19 -5.73 30.38
CA GLY A 591 0.04 -6.26 31.73
C GLY A 591 1.27 -6.00 32.62
N LYS A 592 1.07 -6.16 33.93
CA LYS A 592 2.17 -6.23 34.91
C LYS A 592 3.06 -7.42 34.56
N SER A 593 4.36 -7.19 34.38
CA SER A 593 5.36 -8.21 33.99
C SER A 593 5.37 -8.64 32.53
N VAL A 594 4.86 -7.83 31.60
CA VAL A 594 5.11 -8.02 30.16
C VAL A 594 6.49 -7.47 29.77
N ASP A 595 7.33 -8.32 29.19
CA ASP A 595 8.65 -7.95 28.67
C ASP A 595 8.55 -7.25 27.31
N LEU A 596 8.78 -5.93 27.28
CA LEU A 596 8.84 -5.13 26.05
C LEU A 596 10.28 -4.99 25.54
N ASP A 597 10.93 -6.12 25.29
CA ASP A 597 12.36 -6.20 24.98
C ASP A 597 12.82 -5.25 23.86
N ILE A 598 12.04 -5.14 22.77
CA ILE A 598 12.40 -4.28 21.64
C ILE A 598 12.27 -2.81 22.03
N ALA A 599 11.22 -2.45 22.77
CA ALA A 599 11.06 -1.08 23.27
C ALA A 599 12.20 -0.68 24.22
N GLN A 600 12.61 -1.59 25.13
CA GLN A 600 13.71 -1.34 26.07
C GLN A 600 15.04 -1.16 25.35
N ARG A 601 15.34 -2.04 24.38
CA ARG A 601 16.59 -1.99 23.60
C ARG A 601 16.70 -0.74 22.73
N THR A 602 15.58 -0.27 22.18
CA THR A 602 15.58 0.80 21.16
C THR A 602 15.24 2.17 21.73
N GLY A 603 14.55 2.24 22.88
CA GLY A 603 14.06 3.47 23.47
C GLY A 603 12.99 4.20 22.64
N ASP A 604 12.50 3.58 21.57
CA ASP A 604 11.50 4.17 20.66
C ASP A 604 10.09 3.68 21.01
N ARG A 605 9.18 4.64 21.24
CA ARG A 605 7.79 4.42 21.64
C ARG A 605 6.81 4.65 20.49
N SER A 606 7.32 5.00 19.30
CA SER A 606 6.52 5.17 18.09
C SER A 606 6.38 3.83 17.35
N SER A 607 5.29 3.64 16.61
CA SER A 607 5.00 2.40 15.87
C SER A 607 6.21 1.82 15.15
N ASN A 608 6.47 0.53 15.35
CA ASN A 608 7.45 -0.23 14.57
C ASN A 608 6.84 -0.86 13.30
N GLU A 609 5.53 -0.75 13.14
CA GLU A 609 4.76 -1.34 12.06
C GLU A 609 4.67 -0.39 10.86
N ILE A 610 5.84 -0.07 10.28
CA ILE A 610 5.97 0.80 9.10
C ILE A 610 6.95 0.20 8.09
N VAL A 611 6.84 0.66 6.85
CA VAL A 611 7.80 0.36 5.78
C VAL A 611 8.35 1.67 5.23
N ILE A 612 9.67 1.77 5.11
CA ILE A 612 10.35 2.95 4.55
C ILE A 612 11.00 2.58 3.21
N TYR A 613 10.85 3.49 2.25
CA TYR A 613 11.51 3.49 0.96
C TYR A 613 12.47 4.68 0.90
N ASP A 614 13.74 4.38 0.69
CA ASP A 614 14.81 5.33 0.46
C ASP A 614 15.20 5.26 -1.02
N ILE A 615 14.85 6.33 -1.74
CA ILE A 615 15.04 6.47 -3.17
C ILE A 615 16.16 7.48 -3.38
N SER A 616 17.24 7.05 -4.04
CA SER A 616 18.34 7.95 -4.39
C SER A 616 17.91 9.00 -5.43
N ASN A 617 18.42 10.23 -5.29
CA ASN A 617 18.26 11.31 -6.26
C ASN A 617 18.73 10.97 -7.68
N ILE A 618 19.57 9.95 -7.88
CA ILE A 618 19.93 9.44 -9.21
C ILE A 618 18.69 9.02 -10.00
N TYR A 619 17.64 8.54 -9.32
CA TYR A 619 16.40 8.12 -9.95
C TYR A 619 15.50 9.29 -10.35
N TYR A 620 15.38 10.31 -9.50
CA TYR A 620 14.38 11.36 -9.69
C TYR A 620 14.95 12.73 -10.08
N GLY A 621 16.26 12.93 -10.00
CA GLY A 621 16.91 14.21 -10.25
C GLY A 621 16.65 15.23 -9.13
N ASN A 622 15.88 16.27 -9.45
CA ASN A 622 15.59 17.37 -8.54
C ASN A 622 14.51 17.01 -7.51
N ARG A 623 13.43 16.36 -7.96
CA ARG A 623 12.36 15.85 -7.10
C ARG A 623 11.54 14.78 -7.81
N ILE A 624 10.78 13.99 -7.06
CA ILE A 624 9.75 13.11 -7.62
C ILE A 624 8.55 13.97 -8.05
N HIS A 625 8.04 13.76 -9.27
CA HIS A 625 6.89 14.51 -9.78
C HIS A 625 5.62 14.17 -8.98
N PRO A 626 4.95 15.15 -8.35
CA PRO A 626 3.69 14.90 -7.64
C PRO A 626 2.62 14.32 -8.56
N GLY A 627 1.84 13.36 -8.06
CA GLY A 627 0.80 12.62 -8.79
C GLY A 627 1.33 11.46 -9.64
N SER A 628 2.64 11.22 -9.65
CA SER A 628 3.25 10.13 -10.45
C SER A 628 3.65 8.91 -9.64
N PHE A 629 3.71 9.00 -8.31
CA PHE A 629 4.26 7.96 -7.46
C PHE A 629 3.23 6.86 -7.17
N GLU A 630 3.62 5.62 -7.46
CA GLU A 630 2.82 4.42 -7.28
C GLU A 630 3.66 3.33 -6.62
N LEU A 631 3.10 2.70 -5.58
CA LEU A 631 3.59 1.44 -5.01
C LEU A 631 2.59 0.34 -5.31
N PHE A 632 3.09 -0.83 -5.69
CA PHE A 632 2.24 -1.98 -5.97
C PHE A 632 2.70 -3.20 -5.18
N GLU A 633 1.79 -3.75 -4.40
CA GLU A 633 1.92 -5.06 -3.74
C GLU A 633 1.02 -6.05 -4.47
N LYS A 634 1.65 -7.08 -5.04
CA LYS A 634 0.98 -8.11 -5.83
C LYS A 634 0.34 -9.19 -4.95
N ASP A 635 0.92 -9.47 -3.79
CA ASP A 635 0.41 -10.47 -2.86
C ASP A 635 0.75 -10.03 -1.45
N LEU A 636 -0.24 -9.41 -0.79
CA LEU A 636 -0.10 -9.05 0.61
C LEU A 636 0.18 -10.32 1.41
N THR A 637 1.26 -10.32 2.18
CA THR A 637 1.75 -11.51 2.89
C THR A 637 0.61 -12.19 3.66
N GLY A 638 0.42 -13.49 3.42
CA GLY A 638 -0.66 -14.28 4.04
C GLY A 638 -2.00 -14.28 3.30
N SER A 639 -2.16 -13.50 2.22
CA SER A 639 -3.43 -13.41 1.48
C SER A 639 -3.67 -14.54 0.47
N ASP A 640 -2.70 -15.43 0.28
CA ASP A 640 -2.68 -16.45 -0.79
C ASP A 640 -2.91 -15.86 -2.19
N GLY A 641 -2.34 -14.68 -2.47
CA GLY A 641 -2.49 -13.97 -3.74
C GLY A 641 -3.87 -13.33 -3.98
N LYS A 642 -4.76 -13.36 -2.98
CA LYS A 642 -6.12 -12.79 -3.11
C LYS A 642 -6.12 -11.27 -2.97
N ILE A 643 -5.30 -10.71 -2.10
CA ILE A 643 -5.28 -9.28 -1.81
C ILE A 643 -4.10 -8.61 -2.51
N LYS A 644 -4.43 -7.72 -3.45
CA LYS A 644 -3.50 -6.84 -4.15
C LYS A 644 -3.73 -5.43 -3.65
N ILE A 645 -2.65 -4.70 -3.37
CA ILE A 645 -2.75 -3.33 -2.87
C ILE A 645 -1.90 -2.40 -3.74
N LYS A 646 -2.54 -1.38 -4.28
CA LYS A 646 -1.93 -0.28 -5.01
C LYS A 646 -2.05 0.99 -4.18
N LEU A 647 -0.92 1.62 -3.90
CA LEU A 647 -0.87 2.92 -3.24
C LEU A 647 -0.45 3.99 -4.24
N LYS A 648 -1.17 5.11 -4.26
CA LYS A 648 -0.86 6.29 -5.08
C LYS A 648 -0.71 7.53 -4.22
N ASP A 649 0.03 8.50 -4.71
CA ASP A 649 0.14 9.80 -4.07
C ASP A 649 -1.01 10.76 -4.46
N ASN A 650 -1.37 11.66 -3.54
CA ASN A 650 -2.44 12.64 -3.72
C ASN A 650 -1.95 14.02 -4.19
N GLU A 651 -0.76 14.10 -4.77
CA GLU A 651 -0.06 15.33 -5.17
C GLU A 651 0.38 16.25 -4.01
N ARG A 652 -0.03 15.92 -2.77
CA ARG A 652 0.24 16.69 -1.54
C ARG A 652 0.97 15.87 -0.48
N GLY A 653 1.73 14.85 -0.90
CA GLY A 653 2.60 14.07 -0.03
C GLY A 653 1.89 12.98 0.78
N SER A 654 0.58 12.80 0.65
CA SER A 654 -0.14 11.66 1.24
C SER A 654 -0.23 10.49 0.27
N LEU A 655 -0.09 9.27 0.77
CA LEU A 655 -0.36 8.04 0.05
C LEU A 655 -1.75 7.50 0.43
N TYR A 656 -2.52 7.04 -0.55
CA TYR A 656 -3.85 6.43 -0.37
C TYR A 656 -3.97 5.13 -1.17
N ARG A 657 -4.90 4.25 -0.77
CA ARG A 657 -5.22 3.00 -1.46
C ARG A 657 -6.06 3.28 -2.71
N ALA A 658 -5.69 2.68 -3.84
CA ALA A 658 -6.24 2.96 -5.17
C ALA A 658 -6.60 1.67 -5.94
N ASP A 659 -7.26 0.72 -5.27
CA ASP A 659 -7.56 -0.61 -5.84
C ASP A 659 -8.90 -0.68 -6.58
N ALA A 660 -9.91 0.07 -6.10
CA ALA A 660 -11.23 0.14 -6.72
C ALA A 660 -11.18 0.79 -8.11
N LEU A 661 -12.17 0.46 -8.94
CA LEU A 661 -12.35 1.09 -10.26
C LEU A 661 -13.22 2.35 -10.21
N THR A 662 -13.95 2.55 -9.11
CA THR A 662 -14.66 3.81 -8.82
C THR A 662 -13.69 4.90 -8.35
N GLU A 663 -14.21 6.10 -8.11
CA GLU A 663 -13.43 7.21 -7.55
C GLU A 663 -12.72 6.79 -6.25
N HIS A 664 -11.45 7.16 -6.10
CA HIS A 664 -10.59 6.76 -4.98
C HIS A 664 -10.67 7.73 -3.80
N ALA A 665 -10.60 7.19 -2.59
CA ALA A 665 -10.53 7.98 -1.36
C ALA A 665 -9.16 8.66 -1.17
N LYS A 666 -8.87 9.71 -1.95
CA LYS A 666 -7.59 10.47 -1.86
C LYS A 666 -7.31 11.09 -0.48
N TRP A 667 -8.36 11.24 0.33
CA TRP A 667 -8.29 11.75 1.69
C TRP A 667 -7.90 10.69 2.72
N ASN A 668 -7.98 9.39 2.39
CA ASN A 668 -7.68 8.30 3.32
C ASN A 668 -6.16 7.99 3.32
N ASN A 669 -5.43 8.65 4.22
CA ASN A 669 -3.98 8.57 4.33
C ASN A 669 -3.52 7.23 4.95
N VAL A 670 -2.68 6.48 4.23
CA VAL A 670 -2.00 5.28 4.72
C VAL A 670 -0.48 5.44 4.85
N GLY A 671 0.06 6.53 4.30
CA GLY A 671 1.49 6.77 4.18
C GLY A 671 1.83 8.18 3.74
N THR A 672 3.10 8.51 3.67
CA THR A 672 3.59 9.84 3.26
C THR A 672 4.74 9.70 2.28
N ILE A 673 4.79 10.56 1.28
CA ILE A 673 5.94 10.74 0.38
C ILE A 673 6.48 12.16 0.52
N LEU A 674 7.80 12.27 0.63
CA LEU A 674 8.55 13.52 0.64
C LEU A 674 9.24 13.65 -0.71
N TYR A 675 8.59 14.33 -1.66
CA TYR A 675 9.00 14.35 -3.06
C TYR A 675 10.43 14.87 -3.29
N ASP A 676 10.83 15.88 -2.52
CA ASP A 676 12.15 16.52 -2.62
C ASP A 676 13.27 15.66 -1.98
N GLU A 677 12.90 14.84 -0.98
CA GLU A 677 13.85 14.04 -0.19
C GLU A 677 14.00 12.60 -0.69
N GLY A 678 13.16 12.15 -1.63
CA GLY A 678 13.17 10.77 -2.11
C GLY A 678 12.74 9.73 -1.07
N MET A 679 11.97 10.14 -0.05
CA MET A 679 11.56 9.27 1.04
C MET A 679 10.06 8.98 0.96
N ALA A 680 9.67 7.71 0.97
CA ALA A 680 8.28 7.30 1.14
C ALA A 680 8.13 6.38 2.36
N VAL A 681 7.04 6.55 3.11
CA VAL A 681 6.76 5.79 4.32
C VAL A 681 5.33 5.29 4.28
N VAL A 682 5.14 3.97 4.34
CA VAL A 682 3.84 3.36 4.59
C VAL A 682 3.69 3.20 6.10
N LYS A 683 2.69 3.88 6.67
CA LYS A 683 2.50 4.07 8.12
C LYS A 683 1.39 3.19 8.70
N SER A 684 0.40 2.83 7.88
CA SER A 684 -0.79 2.12 8.35
C SER A 684 -0.44 0.71 8.84
N PRO A 685 -0.82 0.34 10.08
CA PRO A 685 -0.54 -0.99 10.62
C PRO A 685 -1.36 -2.09 9.91
N HIS A 686 -2.35 -1.73 9.10
CA HIS A 686 -3.16 -2.68 8.31
C HIS A 686 -2.43 -3.23 7.07
N LEU A 687 -1.26 -2.66 6.73
CA LEU A 687 -0.44 -3.06 5.59
C LEU A 687 0.88 -3.68 6.08
N PHE A 688 0.79 -4.70 6.93
CA PHE A 688 1.95 -5.45 7.39
C PHE A 688 2.71 -6.04 6.21
N PHE A 689 4.05 -6.00 6.27
CA PHE A 689 4.94 -6.60 5.27
C PHE A 689 4.73 -6.11 3.84
N PHE A 690 4.20 -4.90 3.67
CA PHE A 690 4.01 -4.31 2.36
C PHE A 690 5.32 -4.28 1.56
N ASN A 691 5.31 -4.85 0.35
CA ASN A 691 6.41 -5.05 -0.57
C ASN A 691 7.59 -5.88 -0.02
N LYS A 692 7.34 -6.80 0.93
CA LYS A 692 8.40 -7.64 1.53
C LYS A 692 9.00 -8.64 0.55
N ASN A 693 8.16 -9.30 -0.24
CA ASN A 693 8.59 -10.33 -1.19
C ASN A 693 8.98 -9.73 -2.55
N GLU A 694 8.24 -8.72 -2.98
CA GLU A 694 8.47 -7.98 -4.22
C GLU A 694 8.32 -6.48 -3.95
N THR A 695 9.38 -5.72 -4.17
CA THR A 695 9.34 -4.26 -4.14
C THR A 695 9.10 -3.72 -5.53
N ASN A 696 7.90 -3.23 -5.79
CA ASN A 696 7.50 -2.59 -7.05
C ASN A 696 7.15 -1.12 -6.82
N VAL A 697 7.98 -0.22 -7.36
CA VAL A 697 7.89 1.24 -7.21
C VAL A 697 7.92 1.88 -8.59
N THR A 698 6.96 2.74 -8.89
CA THR A 698 6.92 3.50 -10.15
C THR A 698 6.72 4.98 -9.88
N PHE A 699 7.47 5.84 -10.55
CA PHE A 699 7.29 7.30 -10.50
C PHE A 699 7.95 8.01 -11.68
N ARG A 700 7.71 9.32 -11.79
CA ARG A 700 8.44 10.19 -12.72
C ARG A 700 9.38 11.11 -11.95
N GLY A 701 10.64 11.16 -12.36
CA GLY A 701 11.58 12.18 -11.87
C GLY A 701 11.29 13.55 -12.47
N GLU A 702 11.90 14.60 -11.93
CA GLU A 702 12.00 15.91 -12.57
C GLU A 702 13.48 16.28 -12.71
N GLN A 703 13.92 16.49 -13.96
CA GLN A 703 15.29 16.87 -14.28
C GLN A 703 15.28 18.05 -15.25
N ASN A 704 16.06 19.08 -14.94
CA ASN A 704 16.28 20.18 -15.86
C ASN A 704 17.55 19.88 -16.65
N LEU A 705 17.41 19.72 -17.96
CA LEU A 705 18.53 19.68 -18.89
C LEU A 705 18.70 21.07 -19.49
N HIS A 706 19.86 21.66 -19.25
CA HIS A 706 20.24 22.93 -19.87
C HIS A 706 21.14 22.61 -21.06
N THR A 707 20.75 23.11 -22.23
CA THR A 707 21.52 22.93 -23.45
C THR A 707 21.90 24.29 -24.01
N MET A 708 23.17 24.42 -24.39
CA MET A 708 23.65 25.56 -25.16
C MET A 708 23.94 25.09 -26.57
N ILE A 709 23.36 25.79 -27.53
CA ILE A 709 23.67 25.63 -28.93
C ILE A 709 24.43 26.89 -29.35
N LEU A 710 25.68 26.71 -29.75
CA LEU A 710 26.44 27.75 -30.40
C LEU A 710 26.32 27.60 -31.91
N ASN A 711 25.73 28.61 -32.54
CA ASN A 711 25.60 28.72 -33.98
C ASN A 711 26.80 29.52 -34.52
N VAL A 712 27.76 28.83 -35.16
CA VAL A 712 28.92 29.47 -35.81
C VAL A 712 28.60 29.67 -37.30
N PRO A 713 28.26 30.88 -37.75
CA PRO A 713 27.94 31.11 -39.15
C PRO A 713 29.19 31.12 -40.03
N ALA A 714 29.09 30.48 -41.18
CA ALA A 714 30.06 30.55 -42.26
C ALA A 714 29.38 31.16 -43.50
N PHE A 715 29.25 32.49 -43.50
CA PHE A 715 28.66 33.25 -44.59
C PHE A 715 29.44 33.09 -45.91
N LYS A 716 28.83 33.54 -47.01
CA LYS A 716 29.50 33.62 -48.32
C LYS A 716 30.74 34.49 -48.23
N GLU A 717 31.75 34.18 -49.05
CA GLU A 717 33.04 34.90 -49.11
C GLU A 717 33.90 34.87 -47.82
N LEU A 718 33.42 34.27 -46.72
CA LEU A 718 34.22 34.03 -45.52
C LEU A 718 34.99 32.71 -45.63
N PHE A 719 36.16 32.65 -45.00
CA PHE A 719 36.99 31.44 -44.92
C PHE A 719 37.52 30.92 -46.26
N THR A 720 37.89 31.82 -47.17
CA THR A 720 38.38 31.52 -48.52
C THR A 720 39.91 31.34 -48.62
N SER A 721 40.62 31.22 -47.49
CA SER A 721 42.06 30.94 -47.48
C SER A 721 42.49 30.08 -46.29
N SER A 722 43.57 29.30 -46.47
CA SER A 722 44.17 28.48 -45.42
C SER A 722 45.59 28.95 -45.13
N SER A 723 45.95 29.02 -43.86
CA SER A 723 47.32 29.29 -43.38
C SER A 723 48.03 28.04 -42.87
N ASN A 724 47.45 26.86 -43.11
CA ASN A 724 48.03 25.59 -42.69
C ASN A 724 49.09 25.15 -43.73
N PRO A 725 50.37 24.98 -43.36
CA PRO A 725 51.43 24.57 -44.29
C PRO A 725 51.19 23.21 -44.95
N THR A 726 50.34 22.35 -44.37
CA THR A 726 50.01 21.02 -44.90
C THR A 726 48.69 20.99 -45.70
N PHE A 727 48.08 22.16 -45.95
CA PHE A 727 46.85 22.25 -46.75
C PHE A 727 47.12 21.97 -48.22
N VAL A 728 46.24 21.18 -48.84
CA VAL A 728 46.24 20.91 -50.28
C VAL A 728 44.87 21.27 -50.82
N SER A 729 44.81 22.09 -51.87
CA SER A 729 43.55 22.43 -52.52
C SER A 729 43.06 21.24 -53.35
N ILE A 730 41.77 20.90 -53.22
CA ILE A 730 41.15 19.79 -53.93
C ILE A 730 39.93 20.36 -54.68
N PRO A 731 39.71 20.01 -55.95
CA PRO A 731 38.51 20.43 -56.68
C PRO A 731 37.24 19.77 -56.10
N PRO A 732 36.07 20.44 -56.14
CA PRO A 732 34.84 19.94 -55.52
C PRO A 732 34.29 18.66 -56.17
N SER A 733 34.63 18.41 -57.43
CA SER A 733 34.22 17.23 -58.18
C SER A 733 35.17 16.98 -59.35
N THR A 734 35.06 15.81 -60.00
CA THR A 734 35.83 15.45 -61.20
C THR A 734 35.21 15.97 -62.51
N GLY A 735 34.23 16.88 -62.44
CA GLY A 735 33.59 17.46 -63.62
C GLY A 735 34.48 18.49 -64.31
N ALA A 736 34.56 18.46 -65.65
CA ALA A 736 35.44 19.33 -66.44
C ALA A 736 35.19 20.85 -66.24
N ASN A 737 34.00 21.25 -65.79
CA ASN A 737 33.67 22.65 -65.49
C ASN A 737 34.14 23.11 -64.10
N ASN A 738 34.66 22.19 -63.27
CA ASN A 738 34.99 22.42 -61.86
C ASN A 738 36.50 22.29 -61.58
N GLU A 739 37.35 22.18 -62.62
CA GLU A 739 38.81 22.07 -62.48
C GLU A 739 39.46 23.36 -61.94
N ASP A 740 38.86 24.53 -62.23
CA ASP A 740 39.34 25.84 -61.76
C ASP A 740 38.76 26.26 -60.39
N LEU A 741 37.85 25.47 -59.82
CA LEU A 741 37.23 25.76 -58.52
C LEU A 741 38.07 25.15 -57.39
N SER A 742 38.75 25.99 -56.60
CA SER A 742 39.45 25.56 -55.39
C SER A 742 38.47 25.45 -54.22
N THR A 743 38.31 24.26 -53.61
CA THR A 743 37.57 24.13 -52.34
C THR A 743 38.51 24.13 -51.14
N LEU A 744 38.05 24.75 -50.06
CA LEU A 744 38.65 24.63 -48.75
C LEU A 744 37.86 23.62 -47.93
N TYR A 745 38.49 23.05 -46.90
CA TYR A 745 37.83 22.14 -45.99
C TYR A 745 38.11 22.51 -44.54
N ILE A 746 37.07 22.42 -43.71
CA ILE A 746 37.10 22.71 -42.28
C ILE A 746 37.22 21.36 -41.54
N THR A 747 38.33 21.14 -40.85
CA THR A 747 38.56 19.93 -40.04
C THR A 747 38.24 20.11 -38.57
N THR A 748 38.39 21.34 -38.07
CA THR A 748 38.34 21.66 -36.65
C THR A 748 37.79 23.06 -36.45
N VAL A 749 36.94 23.23 -35.43
CA VAL A 749 36.50 24.54 -34.93
C VAL A 749 37.01 24.70 -33.51
N ASN A 750 37.76 25.77 -33.27
CA ASN A 750 38.21 26.16 -31.93
C ASN A 750 37.37 27.35 -31.46
N ILE A 751 36.90 27.29 -30.22
CA ILE A 751 36.25 28.42 -29.55
C ILE A 751 37.27 29.04 -28.60
N HIS A 752 37.38 30.35 -28.66
CA HIS A 752 38.37 31.13 -27.90
C HIS A 752 37.68 32.05 -26.88
N ASP A 753 38.34 32.31 -25.75
CA ASP A 753 37.97 33.40 -24.84
C ASP A 753 38.44 34.77 -25.36
N ASP A 754 38.14 35.85 -24.64
CA ASP A 754 38.57 37.22 -24.98
C ASP A 754 40.09 37.41 -25.03
N ASN A 755 40.86 36.50 -24.41
CA ASN A 755 42.32 36.48 -24.42
C ASN A 755 42.91 35.53 -25.46
N PHE A 756 42.07 35.00 -26.37
CA PHE A 756 42.43 34.02 -27.40
C PHE A 756 42.88 32.63 -26.89
N ASN A 757 42.61 32.28 -25.64
CA ASN A 757 42.81 30.92 -25.14
C ASN A 757 41.73 29.99 -25.70
N ILE A 758 42.09 28.78 -26.09
CA ILE A 758 41.12 27.78 -26.57
C ILE A 758 40.34 27.25 -25.37
N ILE A 759 39.04 27.50 -25.35
CA ILE A 759 38.11 27.01 -24.31
C ILE A 759 37.37 25.74 -24.76
N MET A 760 37.14 25.58 -26.06
CA MET A 760 36.55 24.37 -26.63
C MET A 760 37.14 24.04 -28.00
N LYS A 761 37.18 22.76 -28.33
CA LYS A 761 37.66 22.26 -29.62
C LYS A 761 36.74 21.17 -30.15
N ALA A 762 36.13 21.41 -31.31
CA ALA A 762 35.32 20.45 -32.03
C ALA A 762 36.10 19.93 -33.24
N ASN A 763 36.35 18.62 -33.32
CA ASN A 763 36.94 17.97 -34.49
C ASN A 763 35.85 17.24 -35.28
N PHE A 764 35.83 17.43 -36.59
CA PHE A 764 34.89 16.71 -37.46
C PHE A 764 35.46 15.34 -37.84
N ALA A 765 34.62 14.31 -37.80
CA ALA A 765 34.98 12.97 -38.26
C ALA A 765 35.21 12.94 -39.79
N GLN A 766 34.51 13.81 -40.53
CA GLN A 766 34.74 14.08 -41.95
C GLN A 766 34.89 15.59 -42.15
N PRO A 767 35.91 16.06 -42.89
CA PRO A 767 36.08 17.48 -43.17
C PRO A 767 34.87 18.04 -43.93
N ILE A 768 34.47 19.27 -43.58
CA ILE A 768 33.36 19.98 -44.26
C ILE A 768 33.95 20.83 -45.38
N PHE A 769 33.58 20.55 -46.63
CA PHE A 769 34.00 21.35 -47.78
C PHE A 769 33.24 22.68 -47.84
N LYS A 770 33.92 23.75 -48.25
CA LYS A 770 33.35 25.09 -48.45
C LYS A 770 33.93 25.74 -49.71
N THR A 771 33.04 26.21 -50.58
CA THR A 771 33.34 27.12 -51.70
C THR A 771 33.02 28.57 -51.34
N GLU A 772 33.36 29.52 -52.22
CA GLU A 772 33.08 30.95 -52.01
C GLU A 772 31.58 31.27 -51.98
N GLU A 773 30.78 30.49 -52.71
CA GLU A 773 29.32 30.67 -52.82
C GLU A 773 28.53 29.99 -51.69
N ASP A 774 29.15 29.03 -50.98
CA ASP A 774 28.49 28.23 -49.96
C ASP A 774 28.24 29.03 -48.68
N GLU A 775 27.06 28.88 -48.12
CA GLU A 775 26.67 29.41 -46.82
C GLU A 775 26.10 28.29 -45.95
N PHE A 776 26.63 28.16 -44.73
CA PHE A 776 26.12 27.20 -43.74
C PHE A 776 26.41 27.66 -42.33
N ILE A 777 25.74 27.04 -41.35
CA ILE A 777 25.97 27.28 -39.93
C ILE A 777 26.44 25.98 -39.31
N ILE A 778 27.56 26.04 -38.60
CA ILE A 778 28.04 24.93 -37.77
C ILE A 778 27.36 25.07 -36.41
N ARG A 779 26.46 24.14 -36.08
CA ARG A 779 25.80 24.08 -34.77
C ARG A 779 26.60 23.19 -33.83
N LEU A 780 27.19 23.79 -32.81
CA LEU A 780 27.86 23.07 -31.73
C LEU A 780 26.91 22.99 -30.55
N LYS A 781 26.52 21.77 -30.16
CA LYS A 781 25.60 21.54 -29.04
C LYS A 781 26.38 21.02 -27.84
N GLU A 782 26.19 21.68 -26.70
CA GLU A 782 26.71 21.27 -25.40
C GLU A 782 25.53 21.06 -24.45
N ASP A 783 25.46 19.88 -23.85
CA ASP A 783 24.49 19.53 -22.81
C ASP A 783 25.21 19.66 -21.45
N PHE A 784 24.61 20.41 -20.51
CA PHE A 784 25.16 20.64 -19.16
C PHE A 784 24.60 19.71 -18.09
#